data_AF-A0A851JNI5-F1
#
_entry.id   AF-A0A851JNI5-F1
#
_cell.length_a   1.000
_cell.length_b   1.000
_cell.length_c   1.000
_cell.angle_alpha   90.00
_cell.angle_beta   90.00
_cell.angle_gamma   90.00
#
_symmetry.space_group_name_H-M   'P 1'
#
loop_
_entity.id
_entity.type
_entity.pdbx_description
1 polymer ?
#
loop_
_entity_poly.entity_id
_entity_poly.type
_entity_poly.pdbx_seq_one_letter_code
_entity_poly.pdbx_strand_id
1 'polypeptide(L)'
;FFMKATQLEQMKEDYSVIGKTKKNIHVQIEQGEERLEELKKIYLEKKDIFKSIASVNDMQNRLKDLKHQMAWAVVTEMEKEIELLEQAVKAEEENTEFLQKVEECQVKVNEAEKKYKAIQDKLITVSEEAQALHPHCISLKAEVQAKRKAVNETEIIYNRSRTELKHLEKDSEQLRKRIEELENCANQASDPKTLERQRKIAHLKEQLKAFHDEEIMIGQQVDQFQQAISNCREKQSRLGRERTEVQQALDAQQKQLRDLKDSKTNTLKRFGPHVPAFLEAIEVAHKQGRFRKKPLGPLGALIHPKDPELILAIESCLKGILQAFCCDNHSDERTLQFLMSKYYTRGHRPQIIVNKFQNKIYDTSQRAVHHPEFPSVLTALEIDNPVVANCLIDMRGIETVLLIKNSRRAREVMQCNRPPKNCKEAFTAEGDQVFERRYYSSNFVRPKFLSQDVEAEISHLDKEIENKRAQLTVSQQHLHSIENEIRQNKDRLSEHQRHQKQLQVKITRTKAEIADLENMEEHQSTDIHVFQDEAEENKGKMECVKQDMQLQSRKLEELKNNLQAAEKKLEEVKEKIHQVEEIAGPIKAELNQAELEVENSKRHLQHYEGKQREHVAYINKHKDLLVSKGKELEEKMAKARQIFSERIKVTRTIKSLDAEMNRLREKINSESSHRGNREEIIQQFHYAKERYEDASNKLKNSRRFIAKLDEVMTERLKVYRQFLR
;
A
#
# COMPACT_ATOMS: atom_id res chain seq x y z
N PHE A 1 73.86 -132.14 -0.72
CA PHE A 1 75.29 -131.93 -0.39
C PHE A 1 76.00 -131.03 -1.41
N PHE A 2 75.84 -131.23 -2.73
CA PHE A 2 76.46 -130.38 -3.77
C PHE A 2 76.11 -128.88 -3.68
N MET A 3 74.83 -128.54 -3.45
CA MET A 3 74.36 -127.14 -3.37
C MET A 3 74.95 -126.31 -2.21
N LYS A 4 75.38 -126.96 -1.11
CA LYS A 4 76.06 -126.31 0.02
C LYS A 4 77.56 -126.12 -0.22
N ALA A 5 78.19 -127.04 -0.96
CA ALA A 5 79.62 -126.97 -1.27
C ALA A 5 79.95 -125.96 -2.37
N THR A 6 79.01 -125.61 -3.24
CA THR A 6 79.20 -124.69 -4.39
C THR A 6 78.64 -123.28 -4.18
N GLN A 7 78.28 -122.90 -2.95
CA GLN A 7 77.70 -121.58 -2.60
C GLN A 7 76.42 -121.18 -3.36
N LEU A 8 75.80 -122.10 -4.11
CA LEU A 8 74.57 -121.84 -4.89
C LEU A 8 73.34 -121.61 -4.01
N GLU A 9 73.33 -122.14 -2.79
CA GLU A 9 72.28 -121.91 -1.79
C GLU A 9 72.32 -120.46 -1.24
N GLN A 10 73.52 -119.92 -1.01
CA GLN A 10 73.74 -118.53 -0.58
C GLN A 10 73.23 -117.53 -1.64
N MET A 11 73.55 -117.75 -2.92
CA MET A 11 73.04 -116.91 -4.02
C MET A 11 71.51 -116.91 -4.10
N LYS A 12 70.86 -118.07 -3.87
CA LYS A 12 69.39 -118.17 -3.88
C LYS A 12 68.76 -117.37 -2.73
N GLU A 13 69.37 -117.40 -1.55
CA GLU A 13 68.97 -116.57 -0.42
C GLU A 13 69.19 -115.08 -0.70
N ASP A 14 70.33 -114.68 -1.27
CA ASP A 14 70.62 -113.30 -1.65
C ASP A 14 69.63 -112.76 -2.69
N TYR A 15 69.27 -113.55 -3.71
CA TYR A 15 68.24 -113.18 -4.68
C TYR A 15 66.85 -113.05 -4.03
N SER A 16 66.54 -113.88 -3.03
CA SER A 16 65.29 -113.78 -2.26
C SER A 16 65.27 -112.50 -1.42
N VAL A 17 66.37 -112.16 -0.76
CA VAL A 17 66.53 -110.93 0.02
C VAL A 17 66.44 -109.69 -0.88
N ILE A 18 67.14 -109.67 -2.01
CA ILE A 18 67.06 -108.54 -2.97
C ILE A 18 65.65 -108.42 -3.56
N GLY A 19 64.97 -109.54 -3.84
CA GLY A 19 63.58 -109.55 -4.28
C GLY A 19 62.61 -108.97 -3.25
N LYS A 20 62.81 -109.26 -1.95
CA LYS A 20 62.05 -108.64 -0.85
C LYS A 20 62.37 -107.16 -0.73
N THR A 21 63.65 -106.76 -0.79
CA THR A 21 64.07 -105.36 -0.75
C THR A 21 63.50 -104.57 -1.92
N LYS A 22 63.48 -105.13 -3.14
CA LYS A 22 62.85 -104.52 -4.32
C LYS A 22 61.36 -104.27 -4.11
N LYS A 23 60.63 -105.26 -3.59
CA LYS A 23 59.20 -105.11 -3.28
C LYS A 23 58.96 -104.02 -2.24
N ASN A 24 59.78 -103.98 -1.18
CA ASN A 24 59.68 -102.93 -0.16
C ASN A 24 59.95 -101.53 -0.73
N ILE A 25 60.95 -101.37 -1.61
CA ILE A 25 61.23 -100.08 -2.24
C ILE A 25 60.11 -99.70 -3.25
N HIS A 26 59.49 -100.66 -3.95
CA HIS A 26 58.29 -100.39 -4.78
C HIS A 26 57.14 -99.82 -3.92
N VAL A 27 56.84 -100.46 -2.79
CA VAL A 27 55.81 -99.97 -1.86
C VAL A 27 56.16 -98.57 -1.33
N GLN A 28 57.43 -98.29 -1.04
CA GLN A 28 57.88 -96.95 -0.65
C GLN A 28 57.77 -95.91 -1.77
N ILE A 29 57.94 -96.32 -3.03
CA ILE A 29 57.73 -95.45 -4.20
C ILE A 29 56.23 -95.15 -4.36
N GLU A 30 55.35 -96.15 -4.26
CA GLU A 30 53.89 -95.95 -4.32
C GLU A 30 53.40 -95.02 -3.21
N GLN A 31 53.78 -95.27 -1.96
CA GLN A 31 53.47 -94.38 -0.83
C GLN A 31 54.10 -92.99 -1.00
N GLY A 32 55.28 -92.91 -1.59
CA GLY A 32 55.95 -91.66 -1.92
C GLY A 32 55.25 -90.87 -3.02
N GLU A 33 54.61 -91.54 -3.98
CA GLU A 33 53.82 -90.95 -5.06
C GLU A 33 52.52 -90.33 -4.52
N GLU A 34 51.79 -91.04 -3.67
CA GLU A 34 50.60 -90.52 -3.00
C GLU A 34 50.92 -89.25 -2.19
N ARG A 35 51.97 -89.30 -1.37
CA ARG A 35 52.43 -88.16 -0.58
C ARG A 35 52.92 -87.00 -1.43
N LEU A 36 53.53 -87.29 -2.59
CA LEU A 36 53.98 -86.24 -3.52
C LEU A 36 52.79 -85.50 -4.12
N GLU A 37 51.69 -86.19 -4.44
CA GLU A 37 50.48 -85.56 -4.97
C GLU A 37 49.78 -84.70 -3.91
N GLU A 38 49.77 -85.12 -2.64
CA GLU A 38 49.32 -84.28 -1.52
C GLU A 38 50.17 -83.00 -1.37
N LEU A 39 51.49 -83.14 -1.37
CA LEU A 39 52.41 -81.99 -1.28
C LEU A 39 52.27 -81.05 -2.48
N LYS A 40 52.02 -81.59 -3.67
CA LYS A 40 51.75 -80.81 -4.88
C LYS A 40 50.47 -79.99 -4.76
N LYS A 41 49.41 -80.57 -4.21
CA LYS A 41 48.15 -79.87 -3.94
C LYS A 41 48.36 -78.69 -2.98
N ILE A 42 49.05 -78.93 -1.86
CA ILE A 42 49.39 -77.88 -0.88
C ILE A 42 50.26 -76.79 -1.51
N TYR A 43 51.27 -77.15 -2.30
CA TYR A 43 52.12 -76.20 -3.01
C TYR A 43 51.30 -75.33 -3.98
N LEU A 44 50.40 -75.93 -4.77
CA LEU A 44 49.54 -75.19 -5.71
C LEU A 44 48.60 -74.23 -4.98
N GLU A 45 47.96 -74.68 -3.90
CA GLU A 45 47.11 -73.83 -3.06
C GLU A 45 47.88 -72.63 -2.50
N LYS A 46 49.08 -72.84 -1.93
CA LYS A 46 49.93 -71.76 -1.40
C LYS A 46 50.47 -70.85 -2.51
N LYS A 47 50.75 -71.38 -3.69
CA LYS A 47 51.18 -70.61 -4.87
C LYS A 47 50.09 -69.66 -5.36
N ASP A 48 48.84 -70.11 -5.38
CA ASP A 48 47.71 -69.28 -5.80
C ASP A 48 47.42 -68.18 -4.78
N ILE A 49 47.54 -68.48 -3.47
CA ILE A 49 47.48 -67.46 -2.42
C ILE A 49 48.62 -66.44 -2.58
N PHE A 50 49.85 -66.87 -2.84
CA PHE A 50 50.98 -65.95 -3.05
C PHE A 50 50.79 -65.02 -4.26
N LYS A 51 50.34 -65.57 -5.41
CA LYS A 51 50.04 -64.76 -6.62
C LYS A 51 48.96 -63.72 -6.38
N SER A 52 47.97 -64.04 -5.54
CA SER A 52 46.90 -63.10 -5.22
C SER A 52 47.39 -61.85 -4.46
N ILE A 53 48.49 -61.93 -3.69
CA ILE A 53 49.05 -60.78 -2.96
C ILE A 53 49.51 -59.69 -3.95
N ALA A 54 50.11 -60.08 -5.07
CA ALA A 54 50.48 -59.14 -6.13
C ALA A 54 49.24 -58.41 -6.67
N SER A 55 48.14 -59.14 -6.89
CA SER A 55 46.89 -58.54 -7.36
C SER A 55 46.27 -57.56 -6.35
N VAL A 56 46.42 -57.79 -5.03
CA VAL A 56 45.96 -56.86 -4.00
C VAL A 56 46.78 -55.58 -3.99
N ASN A 57 48.11 -55.68 -4.16
CA ASN A 57 48.97 -54.49 -4.29
C ASN A 57 48.60 -53.67 -5.54
N ASP A 58 48.33 -54.32 -6.67
CA ASP A 58 47.88 -53.65 -7.89
C ASP A 58 46.55 -52.91 -7.67
N MET A 59 45.60 -53.53 -6.95
CA MET A 59 44.34 -52.87 -6.57
C MET A 59 44.56 -51.69 -5.62
N GLN A 60 45.49 -51.78 -4.66
CA GLN A 60 45.83 -50.69 -3.75
C GLN A 60 46.49 -49.51 -4.49
N ASN A 61 47.40 -49.77 -5.44
CA ASN A 61 48.01 -48.76 -6.29
C ASN A 61 46.96 -48.06 -7.15
N ARG A 62 46.07 -48.83 -7.80
CA ARG A 62 44.95 -48.28 -8.57
C ARG A 62 44.02 -47.41 -7.72
N LEU A 63 43.77 -47.81 -6.47
CA LEU A 63 42.98 -47.01 -5.53
C LEU A 63 43.68 -45.69 -5.13
N LYS A 64 45.01 -45.69 -5.03
CA LYS A 64 45.80 -44.47 -4.82
C LYS A 64 45.70 -43.54 -6.03
N ASP A 65 45.80 -44.07 -7.24
CA ASP A 65 45.65 -43.27 -8.47
C ASP A 65 44.25 -42.66 -8.60
N LEU A 66 43.21 -43.42 -8.25
CA LEU A 66 41.83 -42.91 -8.23
C LEU A 66 41.64 -41.81 -7.16
N LYS A 67 42.35 -41.87 -6.02
CA LYS A 67 42.34 -40.77 -5.02
C LYS A 67 42.96 -39.50 -5.60
N HIS A 68 44.05 -39.60 -6.36
CA HIS A 68 44.65 -38.44 -7.03
C HIS A 68 43.68 -37.85 -8.06
N GLN A 69 43.04 -38.70 -8.88
CA GLN A 69 42.03 -38.26 -9.84
C GLN A 69 40.82 -37.61 -9.14
N MET A 70 40.36 -38.17 -8.02
CA MET A 70 39.24 -37.62 -7.25
C MET A 70 39.55 -36.20 -6.73
N ALA A 71 40.74 -35.99 -6.18
CA ALA A 71 41.13 -34.68 -5.64
C ALA A 71 41.09 -33.58 -6.71
N TRP A 72 41.54 -33.89 -7.92
CA TRP A 72 41.52 -32.95 -9.05
C TRP A 72 40.15 -32.86 -9.74
N ALA A 73 39.33 -33.92 -9.72
CA ALA A 73 37.96 -33.89 -10.23
C ALA A 73 37.08 -32.88 -9.49
N VAL A 74 37.20 -32.81 -8.16
CA VAL A 74 36.50 -31.82 -7.32
C VAL A 74 36.84 -30.40 -7.74
N VAL A 75 38.12 -30.12 -7.98
CA VAL A 75 38.59 -28.80 -8.44
C VAL A 75 38.02 -28.48 -9.83
N THR A 76 38.05 -29.43 -10.77
CA THR A 76 37.53 -29.22 -12.13
C THR A 76 36.01 -29.01 -12.18
N GLU A 77 35.23 -29.70 -11.35
CA GLU A 77 33.79 -29.44 -11.25
C GLU A 77 33.52 -28.04 -10.67
N MET A 78 34.24 -27.63 -9.62
CA MET A 78 34.12 -26.28 -9.06
C MET A 78 34.57 -25.16 -10.02
N GLU A 79 35.64 -25.37 -10.80
CA GLU A 79 36.07 -24.43 -11.84
C GLU A 79 34.97 -24.22 -12.89
N LYS A 80 34.29 -25.31 -13.32
CA LYS A 80 33.16 -25.22 -14.25
C LYS A 80 31.97 -24.48 -13.64
N GLU A 81 31.66 -24.72 -12.37
CA GLU A 81 30.60 -23.99 -11.67
C GLU A 81 30.90 -22.48 -11.62
N ILE A 82 32.16 -22.10 -11.34
CA ILE A 82 32.58 -20.70 -11.34
C ILE A 82 32.52 -20.10 -12.74
N GLU A 83 32.98 -20.81 -13.77
CA GLU A 83 32.92 -20.35 -15.17
C GLU A 83 31.48 -20.08 -15.62
N LEU A 84 30.54 -20.97 -15.28
CA LEU A 84 29.11 -20.76 -15.58
C LEU A 84 28.54 -19.54 -14.83
N LEU A 85 28.94 -19.34 -13.57
CA LEU A 85 28.54 -18.16 -12.80
C LEU A 85 29.14 -16.87 -13.35
N GLU A 86 30.41 -16.89 -13.79
CA GLU A 86 31.07 -15.76 -14.46
C GLU A 86 30.36 -15.37 -15.76
N GLN A 87 30.00 -16.34 -16.59
CA GLN A 87 29.25 -16.11 -17.82
C GLN A 87 27.87 -15.52 -17.54
N ALA A 88 27.17 -16.04 -16.53
CA ALA A 88 25.86 -15.52 -16.12
C ALA A 88 25.94 -14.07 -15.60
N VAL A 89 26.98 -13.73 -14.82
CA VAL A 89 27.20 -12.36 -14.35
C VAL A 89 27.48 -11.42 -15.52
N LYS A 90 28.38 -11.79 -16.44
CA LYS A 90 28.70 -10.97 -17.63
C LYS A 90 27.47 -10.73 -18.50
N ALA A 91 26.67 -11.76 -18.75
CA ALA A 91 25.45 -11.64 -19.55
C ALA A 91 24.45 -10.65 -18.91
N GLU A 92 24.35 -10.66 -17.58
CA GLU A 92 23.50 -9.71 -16.85
C GLU A 92 24.09 -8.30 -16.79
N GLU A 93 25.43 -8.14 -16.74
CA GLU A 93 26.08 -6.83 -16.84
C GLU A 93 25.90 -6.16 -18.20
N GLU A 94 25.90 -6.96 -19.28
CA GLU A 94 25.64 -6.50 -20.64
C GLU A 94 24.15 -6.18 -20.88
N ASN A 95 23.26 -6.64 -19.99
CA ASN A 95 21.83 -6.35 -20.08
C ASN A 95 21.53 -4.88 -19.72
N THR A 96 21.33 -4.07 -20.75
CA THR A 96 21.05 -2.63 -20.64
C THR A 96 19.55 -2.29 -20.70
N GLU A 97 18.65 -3.28 -20.68
CA GLU A 97 17.21 -3.05 -20.87
C GLU A 97 16.61 -2.09 -19.82
N PHE A 98 16.96 -2.26 -18.54
CA PHE A 98 16.44 -1.39 -17.48
C PHE A 98 17.03 0.03 -17.54
N LEU A 99 18.29 0.16 -17.95
CA LEU A 99 18.94 1.46 -18.18
C LEU A 99 18.22 2.24 -19.29
N GLN A 100 17.98 1.61 -20.43
CA GLN A 100 17.26 2.22 -21.56
C GLN A 100 15.83 2.63 -21.17
N LYS A 101 15.11 1.77 -20.43
CA LYS A 101 13.75 2.11 -19.96
C LYS A 101 13.72 3.27 -18.98
N VAL A 102 14.74 3.42 -18.13
CA VAL A 102 14.87 4.60 -17.25
C VAL A 102 15.11 5.85 -18.07
N GLU A 103 16.00 5.83 -19.05
CA GLU A 103 16.26 6.96 -19.95
C GLU A 103 15.01 7.37 -20.74
N GLU A 104 14.29 6.40 -21.32
CA GLU A 104 13.02 6.64 -22.02
C GLU A 104 11.96 7.29 -21.11
N CYS A 105 11.84 6.80 -19.87
CA CYS A 105 10.92 7.39 -18.90
C CYS A 105 11.34 8.80 -18.49
N GLN A 106 12.65 9.06 -18.37
CA GLN A 106 13.18 10.39 -18.06
C GLN A 106 12.87 11.39 -19.18
N VAL A 107 13.00 10.98 -20.45
CA VAL A 107 12.62 11.83 -21.59
C VAL A 107 11.14 12.18 -21.53
N LYS A 108 10.26 11.20 -21.26
CA LYS A 108 8.81 11.44 -21.12
C LYS A 108 8.46 12.39 -19.97
N VAL A 109 9.15 12.27 -18.83
CA VAL A 109 9.02 13.22 -17.70
C VAL A 109 9.38 14.62 -18.16
N ASN A 110 10.53 14.78 -18.83
CA ASN A 110 10.98 16.09 -19.30
C ASN A 110 10.01 16.71 -20.32
N GLU A 111 9.43 15.91 -21.22
CA GLU A 111 8.42 16.36 -22.17
C GLU A 111 7.12 16.79 -21.47
N ALA A 112 6.64 16.00 -20.52
CA ALA A 112 5.45 16.33 -19.73
C ALA A 112 5.66 17.61 -18.90
N GLU A 113 6.83 17.78 -18.27
CA GLU A 113 7.17 18.99 -17.51
C GLU A 113 7.26 20.23 -18.40
N LYS A 114 7.81 20.10 -19.62
CA LYS A 114 7.80 21.19 -20.61
C LYS A 114 6.39 21.60 -21.01
N LYS A 115 5.49 20.63 -21.26
CA LYS A 115 4.08 20.91 -21.57
C LYS A 115 3.39 21.61 -20.41
N TYR A 116 3.57 21.09 -19.18
CA TYR A 116 3.01 21.68 -17.96
C TYR A 116 3.46 23.13 -17.82
N LYS A 117 4.77 23.41 -17.96
CA LYS A 117 5.32 24.77 -17.87
C LYS A 117 4.73 25.70 -18.95
N ALA A 118 4.62 25.23 -20.19
CA ALA A 118 4.03 26.04 -21.26
C ALA A 118 2.55 26.38 -21.00
N ILE A 119 1.77 25.47 -20.40
CA ILE A 119 0.37 25.73 -20.02
C ILE A 119 0.30 26.65 -18.81
N GLN A 120 1.21 26.48 -17.84
CA GLN A 120 1.33 27.35 -16.67
C GLN A 120 1.63 28.79 -17.09
N ASP A 121 2.58 29.00 -18.00
CA ASP A 121 2.95 30.31 -18.52
C ASP A 121 1.75 30.98 -19.22
N LYS A 122 0.99 30.23 -20.03
CA LYS A 122 -0.27 30.72 -20.63
C LYS A 122 -1.29 31.16 -19.58
N LEU A 123 -1.46 30.38 -18.51
CA LEU A 123 -2.40 30.72 -17.43
C LEU A 123 -1.97 31.99 -16.70
N ILE A 124 -0.66 32.16 -16.48
CA ILE A 124 -0.10 33.38 -15.87
C ILE A 124 -0.41 34.59 -16.76
N THR A 125 -0.13 34.53 -18.07
CA THR A 125 -0.41 35.63 -19.00
C THR A 125 -1.91 36.02 -19.00
N VAL A 126 -2.82 35.05 -19.07
CA VAL A 126 -4.27 35.31 -19.03
C VAL A 126 -4.70 35.89 -17.67
N SER A 127 -4.10 35.42 -16.57
CA SER A 127 -4.39 35.96 -15.24
C SER A 127 -3.86 37.39 -15.05
N GLU A 128 -2.71 37.73 -15.63
CA GLU A 128 -2.13 39.07 -15.61
C GLU A 128 -2.99 40.04 -16.42
N GLU A 129 -3.49 39.63 -17.58
CA GLU A 129 -4.45 40.42 -18.38
C GLU A 129 -5.74 40.72 -17.60
N ALA A 130 -6.30 39.73 -16.90
CA ALA A 130 -7.48 39.93 -16.03
C ALA A 130 -7.19 40.91 -14.88
N GLN A 131 -6.03 40.77 -14.23
CA GLN A 131 -5.63 41.67 -13.14
C GLN A 131 -5.39 43.10 -13.63
N ALA A 132 -4.85 43.30 -14.83
CA ALA A 132 -4.63 44.64 -15.39
C ALA A 132 -5.95 45.36 -15.73
N LEU A 133 -7.00 44.62 -16.12
CA LEU A 133 -8.32 45.18 -16.44
C LEU A 133 -9.14 45.56 -15.19
N HIS A 134 -8.86 44.96 -14.03
CA HIS A 134 -9.63 45.16 -12.80
C HIS A 134 -9.56 46.60 -12.25
N PRO A 135 -8.37 47.25 -12.11
CA PRO A 135 -8.28 48.66 -11.73
C PRO A 135 -8.99 49.60 -12.71
N HIS A 136 -8.95 49.28 -14.01
CA HIS A 136 -9.62 50.07 -15.03
C HIS A 136 -11.15 50.02 -14.87
N CYS A 137 -11.71 48.85 -14.56
CA CYS A 137 -13.13 48.68 -14.24
C CYS A 137 -13.55 49.48 -13.00
N ILE A 138 -12.72 49.46 -11.94
CA ILE A 138 -12.99 50.23 -10.70
C ILE A 138 -13.01 51.74 -10.99
N SER A 139 -12.01 52.24 -11.75
CA SER A 139 -11.93 53.65 -12.13
C SER A 139 -13.14 54.09 -12.96
N LEU A 140 -13.53 53.32 -13.98
CA LEU A 140 -14.70 53.62 -14.80
C LEU A 140 -16.02 53.56 -14.01
N LYS A 141 -16.15 52.65 -13.03
CA LYS A 141 -17.32 52.64 -12.11
C LYS A 141 -17.41 53.92 -11.30
N ALA A 142 -16.28 54.42 -10.78
CA ALA A 142 -16.24 55.68 -10.05
C ALA A 142 -16.61 56.87 -10.96
N GLU A 143 -16.12 56.88 -12.21
CA GLU A 143 -16.46 57.90 -13.20
C GLU A 143 -17.96 57.90 -13.53
N VAL A 144 -18.56 56.73 -13.78
CA VAL A 144 -20.01 56.59 -14.01
C VAL A 144 -20.80 57.09 -12.81
N GLN A 145 -20.38 56.76 -11.59
CA GLN A 145 -21.05 57.23 -10.37
C GLN A 145 -20.96 58.75 -10.23
N ALA A 146 -19.82 59.36 -10.50
CA ALA A 146 -19.63 60.81 -10.47
C ALA A 146 -20.51 61.52 -11.52
N LYS A 147 -20.52 61.02 -12.76
CA LYS A 147 -21.37 61.55 -13.84
C LYS A 147 -22.86 61.40 -13.53
N ARG A 148 -23.27 60.28 -12.93
CA ARG A 148 -24.67 60.06 -12.51
C ARG A 148 -25.09 61.03 -11.42
N LYS A 149 -24.20 61.38 -10.47
CA LYS A 149 -24.45 62.45 -9.48
C LYS A 149 -24.64 63.81 -10.15
N ALA A 150 -23.75 64.18 -11.08
CA ALA A 150 -23.84 65.45 -11.80
C ALA A 150 -25.14 65.60 -12.62
N VAL A 151 -25.59 64.52 -13.27
CA VAL A 151 -26.91 64.49 -13.95
C VAL A 151 -28.03 64.76 -12.96
N ASN A 152 -28.04 64.05 -11.82
CA ASN A 152 -29.10 64.19 -10.82
C ASN A 152 -29.14 65.60 -10.20
N GLU A 153 -27.98 66.19 -9.90
CA GLU A 153 -27.86 67.56 -9.37
C GLU A 153 -28.39 68.59 -10.37
N THR A 154 -28.03 68.47 -11.65
CA THR A 154 -28.50 69.37 -12.71
C THR A 154 -30.00 69.18 -12.99
N GLU A 155 -30.51 67.94 -12.90
CA GLU A 155 -31.94 67.63 -13.04
C GLU A 155 -32.77 68.22 -11.89
N ILE A 156 -32.23 68.25 -10.66
CA ILE A 156 -32.85 68.96 -9.53
C ILE A 156 -32.93 70.46 -9.81
N ILE A 157 -31.85 71.08 -10.30
CA ILE A 157 -31.82 72.52 -10.62
C ILE A 157 -32.82 72.83 -11.74
N TYR A 158 -32.82 72.05 -12.82
CA TYR A 158 -33.78 72.19 -13.92
C TYR A 158 -35.23 72.08 -13.43
N ASN A 159 -35.53 71.09 -12.58
CA ASN A 159 -36.87 70.91 -12.03
C ASN A 159 -37.29 72.06 -11.10
N ARG A 160 -36.33 72.66 -10.36
CA ARG A 160 -36.58 73.87 -9.56
C ARG A 160 -36.94 75.04 -10.46
N SER A 161 -36.13 75.36 -11.47
CA SER A 161 -36.42 76.43 -12.44
C SER A 161 -37.74 76.20 -13.18
N ARG A 162 -38.08 74.95 -13.50
CA ARG A 162 -39.38 74.59 -14.09
C ARG A 162 -40.56 74.86 -13.15
N THR A 163 -40.36 74.62 -11.85
CA THR A 163 -41.39 74.84 -10.84
C THR A 163 -41.55 76.34 -10.57
N GLU A 164 -40.45 77.06 -10.45
CA GLU A 164 -40.40 78.52 -10.34
C GLU A 164 -41.09 79.19 -11.54
N LEU A 165 -40.80 78.74 -12.76
CA LEU A 165 -41.47 79.26 -13.96
C LEU A 165 -42.99 79.07 -13.88
N LYS A 166 -43.47 77.91 -13.43
CA LYS A 166 -44.90 77.65 -13.24
C LYS A 166 -45.53 78.51 -12.14
N HIS A 167 -44.77 78.87 -11.12
CA HIS A 167 -45.22 79.81 -10.09
C HIS A 167 -45.33 81.21 -10.68
N LEU A 168 -44.29 81.72 -11.34
CA LEU A 168 -44.32 83.04 -11.99
C LEU A 168 -45.40 83.14 -13.08
N GLU A 169 -45.66 82.06 -13.82
CA GLU A 169 -46.78 81.98 -14.79
C GLU A 169 -48.14 82.12 -14.10
N LYS A 170 -48.34 81.45 -12.95
CA LYS A 170 -49.55 81.59 -12.15
C LYS A 170 -49.67 82.98 -11.54
N ASP A 171 -48.58 83.54 -11.05
CA ASP A 171 -48.55 84.88 -10.44
C ASP A 171 -48.82 85.96 -11.49
N SER A 172 -48.29 85.82 -12.70
CA SER A 172 -48.59 86.70 -13.83
C SER A 172 -50.08 86.62 -14.23
N GLU A 173 -50.65 85.41 -14.21
CA GLU A 173 -52.08 85.22 -14.47
C GLU A 173 -52.96 85.77 -13.35
N GLN A 174 -52.53 85.66 -12.08
CA GLN A 174 -53.20 86.25 -10.93
C GLN A 174 -53.09 87.78 -10.92
N LEU A 175 -51.93 88.36 -11.22
CA LEU A 175 -51.75 89.82 -11.37
C LEU A 175 -52.60 90.36 -12.53
N ARG A 176 -52.70 89.63 -13.66
CA ARG A 176 -53.63 89.99 -14.74
C ARG A 176 -55.09 89.98 -14.30
N LYS A 177 -55.52 88.91 -13.61
CA LYS A 177 -56.86 88.82 -13.02
C LYS A 177 -57.08 89.91 -11.96
N ARG A 178 -56.05 90.28 -11.20
CA ARG A 178 -56.11 91.32 -10.17
C ARG A 178 -56.20 92.72 -10.76
N ILE A 179 -55.49 93.00 -11.85
CA ILE A 179 -55.62 94.25 -12.64
C ILE A 179 -57.04 94.35 -13.23
N GLU A 180 -57.62 93.23 -13.69
CA GLU A 180 -58.99 93.13 -14.23
C GLU A 180 -60.08 93.21 -13.12
N GLU A 181 -59.80 92.69 -11.93
CA GLU A 181 -60.67 92.75 -10.74
C GLU A 181 -60.62 94.12 -10.04
N LEU A 182 -59.50 94.84 -10.10
CA LEU A 182 -59.34 96.17 -9.52
C LEU A 182 -60.01 97.29 -10.34
N GLU A 183 -60.49 97.03 -11.55
CA GLU A 183 -61.34 97.93 -12.34
C GLU A 183 -62.82 97.95 -11.88
N ASN A 184 -63.26 96.99 -11.05
CA ASN A 184 -64.66 96.90 -10.63
C ASN A 184 -64.84 96.88 -9.10
N CYS A 185 -65.28 98.03 -8.60
CA CYS A 185 -65.91 98.29 -7.30
C CYS A 185 -65.01 98.26 -6.05
N ALA A 186 -64.73 99.48 -5.58
CA ALA A 186 -64.45 99.82 -4.20
C ALA A 186 -65.70 99.66 -3.31
N ASN A 187 -65.56 99.02 -2.14
CA ASN A 187 -65.77 99.63 -0.81
C ASN A 187 -66.11 98.61 0.30
N GLN A 188 -65.59 98.96 1.49
CA GLN A 188 -66.07 98.70 2.86
C GLN A 188 -65.67 97.41 3.62
N ALA A 189 -64.71 97.67 4.52
CA ALA A 189 -64.81 97.57 5.99
C ALA A 189 -64.49 96.24 6.71
N SER A 190 -63.26 96.24 7.25
CA SER A 190 -62.91 96.10 8.68
C SER A 190 -62.76 94.72 9.32
N ASP A 191 -61.60 94.63 10.01
CA ASP A 191 -61.31 93.91 11.26
C ASP A 191 -60.94 92.40 11.18
N PRO A 192 -60.37 91.78 12.22
CA PRO A 192 -59.04 91.95 12.82
C PRO A 192 -58.25 90.61 12.75
N LYS A 193 -58.02 90.06 11.54
CA LYS A 193 -57.55 88.66 11.35
C LYS A 193 -56.03 88.44 11.29
N THR A 194 -55.22 89.49 11.21
CA THR A 194 -53.77 89.39 10.94
C THR A 194 -52.98 88.82 12.13
N LEU A 195 -53.42 89.11 13.36
CA LEU A 195 -52.75 88.63 14.58
C LEU A 195 -53.04 87.15 14.88
N GLU A 196 -54.25 86.66 14.60
CA GLU A 196 -54.60 85.23 14.71
C GLU A 196 -53.85 84.38 13.70
N ARG A 197 -53.64 84.92 12.49
CA ARG A 197 -52.89 84.25 11.43
C ARG A 197 -51.42 84.08 11.77
N GLN A 198 -50.75 85.11 12.29
CA GLN A 198 -49.38 85.00 12.76
C GLN A 198 -49.24 84.00 13.92
N ARG A 199 -50.22 83.95 14.85
CA ARG A 199 -50.26 82.93 15.91
C ARG A 199 -50.43 81.52 15.36
N LYS A 200 -51.26 81.34 14.31
CA LYS A 200 -51.48 80.03 13.67
C LYS A 200 -50.25 79.53 12.92
N ILE A 201 -49.52 80.42 12.23
CA ILE A 201 -48.25 80.08 11.57
C ILE A 201 -47.19 79.69 12.60
N ALA A 202 -47.05 80.46 13.70
CA ALA A 202 -46.11 80.12 14.77
C ALA A 202 -46.42 78.75 15.40
N HIS A 203 -47.70 78.46 15.65
CA HIS A 203 -48.15 77.17 16.17
C HIS A 203 -47.86 76.01 15.21
N LEU A 204 -48.11 76.17 13.90
CA LEU A 204 -47.81 75.14 12.90
C LEU A 204 -46.30 74.91 12.75
N LYS A 205 -45.46 75.95 12.87
CA LYS A 205 -43.99 75.81 12.89
C LYS A 205 -43.50 75.03 14.11
N GLU A 206 -44.11 75.22 15.27
CA GLU A 206 -43.82 74.46 16.48
C GLU A 206 -44.23 72.98 16.34
N GLN A 207 -45.42 72.71 15.79
CA GLN A 207 -45.86 71.35 15.46
C GLN A 207 -44.94 70.66 14.45
N LEU A 208 -44.47 71.38 13.44
CA LEU A 208 -43.55 70.86 12.44
C LEU A 208 -42.20 70.46 13.06
N LYS A 209 -41.69 71.26 14.00
CA LYS A 209 -40.50 70.91 14.77
C LYS A 209 -40.73 69.65 15.60
N ALA A 210 -41.86 69.56 16.30
CA ALA A 210 -42.22 68.38 17.08
C ALA A 210 -42.32 67.11 16.22
N PHE A 211 -42.93 67.18 15.03
CA PHE A 211 -42.99 66.04 14.10
C PHE A 211 -41.62 65.63 13.57
N HIS A 212 -40.70 66.59 13.36
CA HIS A 212 -39.35 66.28 12.90
C HIS A 212 -38.50 65.63 14.00
N ASP A 213 -38.60 66.11 15.24
CA ASP A 213 -37.96 65.48 16.40
C ASP A 213 -38.49 64.05 16.60
N GLU A 214 -39.80 63.84 16.42
CA GLU A 214 -40.42 62.51 16.43
C GLU A 214 -39.93 61.62 15.27
N GLU A 215 -39.77 62.16 14.06
CA GLU A 215 -39.23 61.42 12.89
C GLU A 215 -37.80 60.93 13.15
N ILE A 216 -36.94 61.76 13.77
CA ILE A 216 -35.56 61.39 14.14
C ILE A 216 -35.56 60.25 15.16
N MET A 217 -36.39 60.36 16.22
CA MET A 217 -36.51 59.32 17.24
C MET A 217 -36.97 57.98 16.65
N ILE A 218 -37.95 58.01 15.75
CA ILE A 218 -38.47 56.81 15.09
C ILE A 218 -37.44 56.25 14.11
N GLY A 219 -36.68 57.09 13.42
CA GLY A 219 -35.54 56.69 12.60
C GLY A 219 -34.50 55.89 13.40
N GLN A 220 -34.13 56.35 14.59
CA GLN A 220 -33.21 55.63 15.47
C GLN A 220 -33.78 54.26 15.92
N GLN A 221 -35.09 54.19 16.22
CA GLN A 221 -35.75 52.92 16.56
C GLN A 221 -35.76 51.94 15.38
N VAL A 222 -36.00 52.43 14.16
CA VAL A 222 -35.91 51.62 12.92
C VAL A 222 -34.51 51.01 12.78
N ASP A 223 -33.44 51.80 12.96
CA ASP A 223 -32.06 51.32 12.88
C ASP A 223 -31.73 50.28 13.97
N GLN A 224 -32.19 50.52 15.21
CA GLN A 224 -32.03 49.58 16.33
C GLN A 224 -32.67 48.22 16.02
N PHE A 225 -33.91 48.19 15.51
CA PHE A 225 -34.57 46.94 15.17
C PHE A 225 -33.94 46.24 13.95
N GLN A 226 -33.42 46.99 12.97
CA GLN A 226 -32.65 46.41 11.86
C GLN A 226 -31.37 45.73 12.37
N GLN A 227 -30.62 46.39 13.27
CA GLN A 227 -29.42 45.82 13.87
C GLN A 227 -29.74 44.59 14.73
N ALA A 228 -30.82 44.63 15.52
CA ALA A 228 -31.28 43.49 16.31
C ALA A 228 -31.62 42.28 15.42
N ILE A 229 -32.30 42.49 14.29
CA ILE A 229 -32.60 41.42 13.31
C ILE A 229 -31.30 40.84 12.74
N SER A 230 -30.33 41.68 12.37
CA SER A 230 -29.04 41.24 11.85
C SER A 230 -28.31 40.33 12.85
N ASN A 231 -28.19 40.77 14.11
CA ASN A 231 -27.55 40.02 15.19
C ASN A 231 -28.25 38.67 15.45
N CYS A 232 -29.59 38.64 15.41
CA CYS A 232 -30.35 37.41 15.58
C CYS A 232 -30.13 36.44 14.41
N ARG A 233 -30.05 36.93 13.16
CA ARG A 233 -29.75 36.09 11.98
C ARG A 233 -28.35 35.47 12.03
N GLU A 234 -27.37 36.22 12.53
CA GLU A 234 -26.01 35.69 12.72
C GLU A 234 -25.99 34.56 13.76
N LYS A 235 -26.65 34.77 14.92
CA LYS A 235 -26.82 33.72 15.94
C LYS A 235 -27.56 32.49 15.39
N GLN A 236 -28.62 32.69 14.62
CA GLN A 236 -29.38 31.61 13.96
C GLN A 236 -28.48 30.79 13.02
N SER A 237 -27.65 31.47 12.22
CA SER A 237 -26.73 30.83 11.28
C SER A 237 -25.65 30.02 12.00
N ARG A 238 -25.10 30.54 13.10
CA ARG A 238 -24.13 29.82 13.94
C ARG A 238 -24.72 28.56 14.55
N LEU A 239 -25.86 28.68 15.24
CA LEU A 239 -26.54 27.53 15.86
C LEU A 239 -27.03 26.52 14.82
N GLY A 240 -27.41 26.96 13.61
CA GLY A 240 -27.78 26.08 12.50
C GLY A 240 -26.64 25.17 12.05
N ARG A 241 -25.40 25.69 12.02
CA ARG A 241 -24.19 24.90 11.72
C ARG A 241 -23.91 23.88 12.82
N GLU A 242 -23.84 24.33 14.07
CA GLU A 242 -23.63 23.45 15.24
C GLU A 242 -24.67 22.31 15.30
N ARG A 243 -25.95 22.62 15.05
CA ARG A 243 -27.01 21.60 14.97
C ARG A 243 -26.73 20.57 13.89
N THR A 244 -26.31 21.02 12.70
CA THR A 244 -26.04 20.13 11.57
C THR A 244 -24.87 19.20 11.87
N GLU A 245 -23.82 19.71 12.51
CA GLU A 245 -22.67 18.91 12.97
C GLU A 245 -23.07 17.86 14.01
N VAL A 246 -23.84 18.26 15.03
CA VAL A 246 -24.36 17.33 16.05
C VAL A 246 -25.28 16.28 15.42
N GLN A 247 -26.13 16.67 14.46
CA GLN A 247 -27.02 15.75 13.73
C GLN A 247 -26.21 14.71 12.94
N GLN A 248 -25.21 15.12 12.17
CA GLN A 248 -24.36 14.20 11.41
C GLN A 248 -23.63 13.21 12.34
N ALA A 249 -23.13 13.71 13.47
CA ALA A 249 -22.45 12.86 14.45
C ALA A 249 -23.42 11.88 15.14
N LEU A 250 -24.67 12.29 15.37
CA LEU A 250 -25.74 11.44 15.88
C LEU A 250 -26.10 10.35 14.87
N ASP A 251 -26.28 10.70 13.59
CA ASP A 251 -26.63 9.75 12.53
C ASP A 251 -25.53 8.68 12.35
N ALA A 252 -24.27 9.10 12.43
CA ALA A 252 -23.12 8.20 12.39
C ALA A 252 -23.12 7.21 13.58
N GLN A 253 -23.32 7.69 14.81
CA GLN A 253 -23.41 6.83 15.99
C GLN A 253 -24.63 5.91 15.95
N GLN A 254 -25.78 6.40 15.49
CA GLN A 254 -26.98 5.56 15.31
C GLN A 254 -26.76 4.46 14.28
N LYS A 255 -26.04 4.75 13.20
CA LYS A 255 -25.64 3.73 12.23
C LYS A 255 -24.73 2.70 12.88
N GLN A 256 -23.69 3.13 13.61
CA GLN A 256 -22.79 2.23 14.32
C GLN A 256 -23.53 1.35 15.33
N LEU A 257 -24.47 1.92 16.10
CA LEU A 257 -25.30 1.19 17.04
C LEU A 257 -26.17 0.14 16.34
N ARG A 258 -26.81 0.50 15.21
CA ARG A 258 -27.58 -0.46 14.41
C ARG A 258 -26.70 -1.60 13.93
N ASP A 259 -25.52 -1.29 13.40
CA ASP A 259 -24.56 -2.29 12.93
C ASP A 259 -24.12 -3.23 14.06
N LEU A 260 -23.90 -2.71 15.28
CA LEU A 260 -23.59 -3.51 16.47
C LEU A 260 -24.76 -4.38 16.94
N LYS A 261 -25.98 -3.83 17.02
CA LYS A 261 -27.20 -4.59 17.38
C LYS A 261 -27.46 -5.71 16.36
N ASP A 262 -27.29 -5.42 15.08
CA ASP A 262 -27.34 -6.42 14.02
C ASP A 262 -26.27 -7.50 14.19
N SER A 263 -25.05 -7.11 14.57
CA SER A 263 -23.94 -8.03 14.83
C SER A 263 -24.15 -8.95 16.04
N LYS A 264 -24.97 -8.50 17.01
CA LYS A 264 -25.41 -9.32 18.16
C LYS A 264 -26.37 -10.43 17.70
N THR A 265 -27.28 -10.12 16.78
CA THR A 265 -28.23 -11.11 16.25
C THR A 265 -27.59 -12.10 15.28
N ASN A 266 -26.63 -11.65 14.48
CA ASN A 266 -25.90 -12.49 13.54
C ASN A 266 -24.41 -12.10 13.56
N THR A 267 -23.60 -12.97 14.17
CA THR A 267 -22.15 -12.76 14.34
C THR A 267 -21.42 -12.55 13.02
N LEU A 268 -21.92 -13.10 11.90
CA LEU A 268 -21.33 -12.92 10.57
C LEU A 268 -21.43 -11.47 10.06
N LYS A 269 -22.40 -10.67 10.54
CA LYS A 269 -22.52 -9.26 10.18
C LYS A 269 -21.37 -8.39 10.70
N ARG A 270 -20.58 -8.88 11.67
CA ARG A 270 -19.35 -8.21 12.15
C ARG A 270 -18.31 -8.05 11.05
N PHE A 271 -18.31 -8.96 10.07
CA PHE A 271 -17.42 -8.91 8.92
C PHE A 271 -18.00 -8.09 7.76
N GLY A 272 -19.21 -7.54 7.92
CA GLY A 272 -19.89 -6.66 6.98
C GLY A 272 -21.38 -6.98 6.87
N PRO A 273 -22.24 -5.97 6.61
CA PRO A 273 -23.71 -6.13 6.62
C PRO A 273 -24.20 -7.13 5.56
N HIS A 274 -23.51 -7.24 4.42
CA HIS A 274 -23.88 -8.12 3.31
C HIS A 274 -23.30 -9.54 3.42
N VAL A 275 -22.42 -9.82 4.39
CA VAL A 275 -21.71 -11.10 4.48
C VAL A 275 -22.66 -12.30 4.59
N PRO A 276 -23.73 -12.29 5.41
CA PRO A 276 -24.65 -13.44 5.49
C PRO A 276 -25.29 -13.78 4.14
N ALA A 277 -25.84 -12.78 3.44
CA ALA A 277 -26.45 -12.96 2.12
C ALA A 277 -25.42 -13.39 1.07
N PHE A 278 -24.19 -12.88 1.16
CA PHE A 278 -23.11 -13.26 0.28
C PHE A 278 -22.67 -14.72 0.48
N LEU A 279 -22.59 -15.20 1.72
CA LEU A 279 -22.30 -16.60 2.03
C LEU A 279 -23.39 -17.53 1.49
N GLU A 280 -24.67 -17.14 1.61
CA GLU A 280 -25.78 -17.89 1.02
C GLU A 280 -25.66 -17.95 -0.52
N ALA A 281 -25.27 -16.85 -1.17
CA ALA A 281 -25.02 -16.84 -2.61
C ALA A 281 -23.84 -17.72 -3.04
N ILE A 282 -22.78 -17.81 -2.22
CA ILE A 282 -21.67 -18.74 -2.44
C ILE A 282 -22.17 -20.19 -2.34
N GLU A 283 -22.98 -20.51 -1.33
CA GLU A 283 -23.56 -21.86 -1.17
C GLU A 283 -24.42 -22.27 -2.36
N VAL A 284 -25.27 -21.36 -2.84
CA VAL A 284 -26.11 -21.58 -4.02
C VAL A 284 -25.24 -21.81 -5.25
N ALA A 285 -24.21 -20.98 -5.48
CA ALA A 285 -23.31 -21.15 -6.63
C ALA A 285 -22.50 -22.44 -6.56
N HIS A 286 -22.09 -22.87 -5.36
CA HIS A 286 -21.39 -24.14 -5.15
C HIS A 286 -22.32 -25.34 -5.43
N LYS A 287 -23.56 -25.32 -4.94
CA LYS A 287 -24.57 -26.35 -5.25
C LYS A 287 -24.88 -26.45 -6.74
N GLN A 288 -24.78 -25.34 -7.48
CA GLN A 288 -24.92 -25.30 -8.94
C GLN A 288 -23.68 -25.77 -9.70
N GLY A 289 -22.61 -26.23 -9.02
CA GLY A 289 -21.38 -26.69 -9.64
C GLY A 289 -20.52 -25.59 -10.27
N ARG A 290 -20.77 -24.32 -9.93
CA ARG A 290 -19.96 -23.19 -10.47
C ARG A 290 -18.57 -23.10 -9.85
N PHE A 291 -18.39 -23.70 -8.67
CA PHE A 291 -17.11 -23.81 -7.98
C PHE A 291 -16.61 -25.25 -8.02
N ARG A 292 -15.32 -25.45 -8.29
CA ARG A 292 -14.65 -26.76 -8.15
C ARG A 292 -14.47 -27.12 -6.68
N LYS A 293 -14.05 -26.15 -5.89
CA LYS A 293 -14.00 -26.22 -4.42
C LYS A 293 -14.67 -24.99 -3.84
N LYS A 294 -15.53 -25.20 -2.86
CA LYS A 294 -16.23 -24.12 -2.17
C LYS A 294 -15.23 -23.14 -1.53
N PRO A 295 -15.29 -21.83 -1.83
CA PRO A 295 -14.49 -20.84 -1.14
C PRO A 295 -14.78 -20.79 0.36
N LEU A 296 -13.75 -20.52 1.17
CA LEU A 296 -13.84 -20.46 2.63
C LEU A 296 -13.65 -19.03 3.12
N GLY A 297 -14.60 -18.49 3.86
CA GLY A 297 -14.45 -17.19 4.51
C GLY A 297 -15.78 -16.65 5.04
N PRO A 298 -15.79 -15.44 5.62
CA PRO A 298 -14.58 -14.66 5.99
C PRO A 298 -13.73 -15.44 7.01
N LEU A 299 -12.40 -15.41 6.88
CA LEU A 299 -11.52 -16.29 7.68
C LEU A 299 -11.68 -16.09 9.19
N GLY A 300 -11.99 -14.86 9.64
CA GLY A 300 -12.22 -14.54 11.04
C GLY A 300 -13.45 -15.23 11.64
N ALA A 301 -14.43 -15.62 10.83
CA ALA A 301 -15.59 -16.40 11.30
C ALA A 301 -15.28 -17.90 11.49
N LEU A 302 -14.10 -18.35 11.04
CA LEU A 302 -13.67 -19.75 11.06
C LEU A 302 -12.54 -20.01 12.08
N ILE A 303 -12.29 -19.06 12.97
CA ILE A 303 -11.25 -19.13 14.00
C ILE A 303 -11.78 -18.64 15.34
N HIS A 304 -11.32 -19.24 16.43
CA HIS A 304 -11.76 -18.88 17.78
C HIS A 304 -10.55 -18.65 18.70
N PRO A 305 -10.41 -17.46 19.32
CA PRO A 305 -9.40 -17.23 20.34
C PRO A 305 -9.67 -18.06 21.60
N LYS A 306 -8.62 -18.69 22.15
CA LYS A 306 -8.71 -19.45 23.41
C LYS A 306 -8.75 -18.55 24.65
N ASP A 307 -8.10 -17.40 24.58
CA ASP A 307 -8.01 -16.44 25.69
C ASP A 307 -8.68 -15.11 25.31
N PRO A 308 -9.77 -14.70 26.01
CA PRO A 308 -10.45 -13.43 25.77
C PRO A 308 -9.57 -12.19 25.88
N GLU A 309 -8.55 -12.19 26.74
CA GLU A 309 -7.67 -11.03 26.94
C GLU A 309 -6.72 -10.79 25.75
N LEU A 310 -6.52 -11.81 24.91
CA LEU A 310 -5.63 -11.75 23.75
C LEU A 310 -6.35 -11.46 22.44
N ILE A 311 -7.68 -11.31 22.46
CA ILE A 311 -8.49 -11.10 21.26
C ILE A 311 -8.03 -9.86 20.49
N LEU A 312 -7.81 -8.74 21.18
CA LEU A 312 -7.35 -7.49 20.54
C LEU A 312 -5.96 -7.66 19.90
N ALA A 313 -5.07 -8.38 20.58
CA ALA A 313 -3.74 -8.70 20.07
C ALA A 313 -3.81 -9.51 18.76
N ILE A 314 -4.65 -10.55 18.75
CA ILE A 314 -4.89 -11.41 17.59
C ILE A 314 -5.51 -10.61 16.44
N GLU A 315 -6.51 -9.78 16.70
CA GLU A 315 -7.10 -8.94 15.66
C GLU A 315 -6.12 -7.92 15.09
N SER A 316 -5.29 -7.33 15.95
CA SER A 316 -4.24 -6.39 15.56
C SER A 316 -3.17 -7.06 14.69
N CYS A 317 -2.89 -8.35 14.91
CA CYS A 317 -2.00 -9.16 14.08
C CYS A 317 -2.64 -9.49 12.71
N LEU A 318 -3.86 -10.00 12.69
CA LEU A 318 -4.52 -10.50 11.48
C LEU A 318 -5.06 -9.39 10.58
N LYS A 319 -5.55 -8.29 11.15
CA LYS A 319 -6.08 -7.11 10.44
C LYS A 319 -7.10 -7.52 9.37
N GLY A 320 -6.99 -6.99 8.15
CA GLY A 320 -7.91 -7.26 7.04
C GLY A 320 -8.02 -8.72 6.60
N ILE A 321 -7.10 -9.61 7.02
CA ILE A 321 -7.20 -11.05 6.71
C ILE A 321 -8.41 -11.69 7.37
N LEU A 322 -8.87 -11.15 8.50
CA LEU A 322 -10.10 -11.62 9.16
C LEU A 322 -11.32 -11.55 8.24
N GLN A 323 -11.35 -10.63 7.28
CA GLN A 323 -12.44 -10.52 6.32
C GLN A 323 -12.19 -11.29 5.02
N ALA A 324 -10.96 -11.79 4.80
CA ALA A 324 -10.57 -12.41 3.54
C ALA A 324 -11.30 -13.74 3.29
N PHE A 325 -11.32 -14.16 2.03
CA PHE A 325 -11.85 -15.44 1.57
C PHE A 325 -10.73 -16.24 0.90
N CYS A 326 -10.69 -17.54 1.12
CA CYS A 326 -9.72 -18.46 0.53
C CYS A 326 -10.36 -19.29 -0.59
N CYS A 327 -9.70 -19.35 -1.74
CA CYS A 327 -10.07 -20.18 -2.88
C CYS A 327 -8.97 -21.20 -3.19
N ASP A 328 -9.36 -22.40 -3.63
CA ASP A 328 -8.43 -23.48 -3.97
C ASP A 328 -7.60 -23.18 -5.25
N ASN A 329 -8.19 -22.44 -6.19
CA ASN A 329 -7.61 -22.20 -7.52
C ASN A 329 -8.11 -20.89 -8.14
N HIS A 330 -7.42 -20.42 -9.18
CA HIS A 330 -7.74 -19.18 -9.90
C HIS A 330 -9.06 -19.22 -10.70
N SER A 331 -9.63 -20.40 -10.96
CA SER A 331 -10.95 -20.50 -11.60
C SER A 331 -12.05 -20.17 -10.60
N ASP A 332 -11.93 -20.71 -9.39
CA ASP A 332 -12.85 -20.43 -8.27
C ASP A 332 -12.70 -18.97 -7.81
N GLU A 333 -11.48 -18.43 -7.80
CA GLU A 333 -11.23 -16.99 -7.58
C GLU A 333 -12.05 -16.10 -8.53
N ARG A 334 -11.99 -16.35 -9.84
CA ARG A 334 -12.74 -15.58 -10.85
C ARG A 334 -14.25 -15.65 -10.62
N THR A 335 -14.75 -16.84 -10.28
CA THR A 335 -16.18 -17.04 -9.98
C THR A 335 -16.59 -16.29 -8.71
N LEU A 336 -15.78 -16.36 -7.65
CA LEU A 336 -16.02 -15.63 -6.41
C LEU A 336 -15.94 -14.12 -6.64
N GLN A 337 -15.01 -13.66 -7.47
CA GLN A 337 -14.88 -12.25 -7.84
C GLN A 337 -16.10 -11.72 -8.58
N PHE A 338 -16.65 -12.50 -9.51
CA PHE A 338 -17.89 -12.18 -10.19
C PHE A 338 -19.10 -12.14 -9.24
N LEU A 339 -19.17 -13.03 -8.24
CA LEU A 339 -20.21 -12.95 -7.22
C LEU A 339 -20.02 -11.73 -6.31
N MET A 340 -18.79 -11.45 -5.88
CA MET A 340 -18.46 -10.31 -5.01
C MET A 340 -18.85 -8.97 -5.65
N SER A 341 -18.70 -8.80 -6.97
CA SER A 341 -19.03 -7.53 -7.64
C SER A 341 -20.50 -7.11 -7.49
N LYS A 342 -21.40 -8.06 -7.22
CA LYS A 342 -22.84 -7.80 -6.98
C LYS A 342 -23.12 -7.26 -5.59
N TYR A 343 -22.33 -7.66 -4.60
CA TYR A 343 -22.52 -7.30 -3.19
C TYR A 343 -21.62 -6.13 -2.75
N TYR A 344 -20.47 -5.97 -3.40
CA TYR A 344 -19.47 -4.95 -3.10
C TYR A 344 -19.32 -3.99 -4.30
N THR A 345 -20.39 -3.22 -4.59
CA THR A 345 -20.42 -2.27 -5.72
C THR A 345 -19.67 -0.97 -5.43
N ARG A 346 -19.58 -0.57 -4.15
CA ARG A 346 -18.87 0.63 -3.67
C ARG A 346 -18.18 0.31 -2.35
N GLY A 347 -16.95 0.79 -2.15
CA GLY A 347 -16.20 0.63 -0.90
C GLY A 347 -15.14 -0.48 -0.91
N HIS A 348 -14.67 -0.86 0.29
CA HIS A 348 -13.59 -1.83 0.46
C HIS A 348 -14.10 -3.27 0.29
N ARG A 349 -13.57 -3.96 -0.71
CA ARG A 349 -13.89 -5.37 -0.99
C ARG A 349 -12.95 -6.30 -0.21
N PRO A 350 -13.45 -7.40 0.38
CA PRO A 350 -12.58 -8.39 1.04
C PRO A 350 -11.57 -9.03 0.08
N GLN A 351 -10.36 -9.29 0.59
CA GLN A 351 -9.30 -9.95 -0.18
C GLN A 351 -9.69 -11.40 -0.51
N ILE A 352 -9.36 -11.86 -1.73
CA ILE A 352 -9.38 -13.28 -2.08
C ILE A 352 -7.95 -13.81 -2.04
N ILE A 353 -7.72 -14.90 -1.31
CA ILE A 353 -6.42 -15.57 -1.17
C ILE A 353 -6.53 -16.90 -1.91
N VAL A 354 -5.72 -17.09 -2.95
CA VAL A 354 -5.69 -18.35 -3.69
C VAL A 354 -4.60 -19.24 -3.12
N ASN A 355 -5.00 -20.35 -2.50
CA ASN A 355 -4.08 -21.34 -1.96
C ASN A 355 -4.69 -22.74 -2.15
N LYS A 356 -3.89 -23.69 -2.63
CA LYS A 356 -4.37 -25.04 -2.91
C LYS A 356 -4.82 -25.70 -1.61
N PHE A 357 -6.04 -26.23 -1.58
CA PHE A 357 -6.61 -26.81 -0.37
C PHE A 357 -5.89 -28.11 -0.01
N GLN A 358 -5.43 -28.16 1.23
CA GLN A 358 -4.79 -29.33 1.80
C GLN A 358 -5.53 -29.78 3.05
N ASN A 359 -5.64 -31.09 3.23
CA ASN A 359 -6.39 -31.68 4.34
C ASN A 359 -5.57 -31.81 5.64
N LYS A 360 -4.31 -31.37 5.62
CA LYS A 360 -3.39 -31.40 6.78
C LYS A 360 -2.81 -30.03 7.01
N ILE A 361 -2.66 -29.67 8.28
CA ILE A 361 -1.95 -28.44 8.68
C ILE A 361 -0.46 -28.64 8.34
N TYR A 362 0.20 -27.58 7.88
CA TYR A 362 1.64 -27.60 7.62
C TYR A 362 2.43 -27.94 8.89
N ASP A 363 3.48 -28.73 8.73
CA ASP A 363 4.45 -28.92 9.80
C ASP A 363 5.28 -27.64 9.96
N THR A 364 5.02 -26.90 11.04
CA THR A 364 5.71 -25.66 11.37
C THR A 364 6.80 -25.86 12.42
N SER A 365 7.08 -27.09 12.87
CA SER A 365 7.95 -27.37 14.02
C SER A 365 9.36 -26.77 13.92
N GLN A 366 9.92 -26.67 12.71
CA GLN A 366 11.26 -26.09 12.47
C GLN A 366 11.28 -24.54 12.51
N ARG A 367 10.15 -23.90 12.20
CA ARG A 367 10.05 -22.44 12.02
C ARG A 367 9.13 -21.74 13.01
N ALA A 368 8.35 -22.48 13.79
CA ALA A 368 7.49 -21.92 14.82
C ALA A 368 8.34 -21.33 15.95
N VAL A 369 7.82 -20.29 16.57
CA VAL A 369 8.34 -19.78 17.84
C VAL A 369 7.83 -20.66 18.98
N HIS A 370 8.73 -21.01 19.89
CA HIS A 370 8.40 -21.74 21.11
C HIS A 370 8.87 -20.92 22.32
N HIS A 371 7.93 -20.58 23.20
CA HIS A 371 8.21 -19.90 24.46
C HIS A 371 7.42 -20.58 25.58
N PRO A 372 8.01 -20.81 26.78
CA PRO A 372 7.35 -21.54 27.86
C PRO A 372 6.13 -20.81 28.44
N GLU A 373 6.15 -19.48 28.43
CA GLU A 373 5.13 -18.64 29.07
C GLU A 373 4.15 -17.99 28.09
N PHE A 374 4.56 -17.78 26.83
CA PHE A 374 3.82 -16.94 25.88
C PHE A 374 3.43 -17.76 24.66
N PRO A 375 2.14 -17.89 24.33
CA PRO A 375 1.71 -18.63 23.16
C PRO A 375 2.05 -17.87 21.87
N SER A 376 2.24 -18.60 20.78
CA SER A 376 2.17 -18.01 19.44
C SER A 376 0.72 -17.81 19.02
N VAL A 377 0.46 -16.92 18.05
CA VAL A 377 -0.88 -16.71 17.50
C VAL A 377 -1.49 -18.02 17.00
N LEU A 378 -0.70 -18.89 16.36
CA LEU A 378 -1.16 -20.22 15.93
C LEU A 378 -1.64 -21.08 17.12
N THR A 379 -0.90 -21.11 18.22
CA THR A 379 -1.27 -21.93 19.40
C THR A 379 -2.41 -21.33 20.22
N ALA A 380 -2.58 -20.01 20.18
CA ALA A 380 -3.63 -19.27 20.88
C ALA A 380 -4.99 -19.34 20.19
N LEU A 381 -5.05 -19.82 18.95
CA LEU A 381 -6.28 -20.01 18.18
C LEU A 381 -6.72 -21.47 18.19
N GLU A 382 -8.03 -21.67 18.16
CA GLU A 382 -8.71 -22.91 17.79
C GLU A 382 -9.20 -22.77 16.34
N ILE A 383 -8.70 -23.65 15.46
CA ILE A 383 -8.95 -23.62 14.02
C ILE A 383 -9.30 -25.04 13.55
N ASP A 384 -10.58 -25.26 13.25
CA ASP A 384 -11.07 -26.60 12.86
C ASP A 384 -10.63 -27.00 11.45
N ASN A 385 -10.51 -26.01 10.54
CA ASN A 385 -10.23 -26.27 9.13
C ASN A 385 -8.74 -26.11 8.81
N PRO A 386 -8.03 -27.18 8.39
CA PRO A 386 -6.61 -27.10 8.05
C PRO A 386 -6.27 -26.08 6.96
N VAL A 387 -7.18 -25.85 6.01
CA VAL A 387 -7.00 -24.87 4.94
C VAL A 387 -6.93 -23.44 5.52
N VAL A 388 -7.78 -23.14 6.51
CA VAL A 388 -7.80 -21.83 7.18
C VAL A 388 -6.50 -21.63 7.96
N ALA A 389 -6.06 -22.64 8.72
CA ALA A 389 -4.79 -22.59 9.45
C ALA A 389 -3.61 -22.34 8.51
N ASN A 390 -3.51 -23.13 7.43
CA ASN A 390 -2.46 -22.99 6.41
C ASN A 390 -2.49 -21.63 5.72
N CYS A 391 -3.69 -21.10 5.44
CA CYS A 391 -3.85 -19.76 4.86
C CYS A 391 -3.32 -18.66 5.79
N LEU A 392 -3.62 -18.72 7.09
CA LEU A 392 -3.11 -17.75 8.06
C LEU A 392 -1.59 -17.89 8.26
N ILE A 393 -1.08 -19.12 8.23
CA ILE A 393 0.37 -19.41 8.25
C ILE A 393 1.06 -18.79 7.03
N ASP A 394 0.55 -19.00 5.82
CA ASP A 394 1.16 -18.47 4.59
C ASP A 394 1.09 -16.94 4.52
N MET A 395 -0.04 -16.35 4.94
CA MET A 395 -0.28 -14.91 4.77
C MET A 395 0.31 -14.04 5.88
N ARG A 396 0.40 -14.55 7.13
CA ARG A 396 0.95 -13.79 8.27
C ARG A 396 2.10 -14.46 8.99
N GLY A 397 2.32 -15.76 8.82
CA GLY A 397 3.29 -16.49 9.63
C GLY A 397 2.87 -16.51 11.10
N ILE A 398 1.60 -16.81 11.39
CA ILE A 398 1.04 -16.78 12.75
C ILE A 398 1.77 -17.71 13.75
N GLU A 399 2.52 -18.68 13.26
CA GLU A 399 3.41 -19.55 14.06
C GLU A 399 4.69 -18.85 14.54
N THR A 400 5.02 -17.68 13.99
CA THR A 400 6.24 -16.89 14.29
C THR A 400 5.97 -15.65 15.14
N VAL A 401 4.72 -15.43 15.54
CA VAL A 401 4.26 -14.23 16.26
C VAL A 401 3.84 -14.60 17.67
N LEU A 402 4.42 -13.95 18.68
CA LEU A 402 4.07 -14.16 20.11
C LEU A 402 2.96 -13.24 20.59
N LEU A 403 2.21 -13.69 21.59
CA LEU A 403 1.22 -12.89 22.31
C LEU A 403 1.67 -12.71 23.76
N ILE A 404 1.96 -11.47 24.16
CA ILE A 404 2.52 -11.14 25.48
C ILE A 404 1.65 -10.08 26.14
N LYS A 405 0.79 -10.47 27.07
CA LYS A 405 -0.25 -9.60 27.65
C LYS A 405 0.28 -8.23 28.10
N ASN A 406 1.38 -8.22 28.86
CA ASN A 406 1.93 -7.02 29.47
C ASN A 406 2.97 -6.33 28.56
N SER A 407 2.77 -5.04 28.30
CA SER A 407 3.61 -4.21 27.44
C SER A 407 5.07 -4.10 27.89
N ARG A 408 5.34 -4.05 29.21
CA ARG A 408 6.71 -4.05 29.75
C ARG A 408 7.39 -5.38 29.55
N ARG A 409 6.70 -6.50 29.84
CA ARG A 409 7.22 -7.85 29.61
C ARG A 409 7.50 -8.09 28.13
N ALA A 410 6.65 -7.57 27.24
CA ALA A 410 6.86 -7.67 25.80
C ALA A 410 8.16 -6.99 25.36
N ARG A 411 8.47 -5.79 25.88
CA ARG A 411 9.76 -5.11 25.63
C ARG A 411 10.93 -5.88 26.24
N GLU A 412 10.78 -6.42 27.44
CA GLU A 412 11.84 -7.18 28.09
C GLU A 412 12.19 -8.46 27.29
N VAL A 413 11.19 -9.18 26.79
CA VAL A 413 11.37 -10.42 25.99
C VAL A 413 11.90 -10.12 24.58
N MET A 414 11.41 -9.07 23.92
CA MET A 414 11.72 -8.79 22.51
C MET A 414 12.89 -7.83 22.30
N GLN A 415 13.15 -6.90 23.22
CA GLN A 415 14.10 -5.78 23.01
C GLN A 415 15.24 -5.76 24.02
N CYS A 416 14.97 -6.01 25.31
CA CYS A 416 16.02 -6.05 26.33
C CYS A 416 16.82 -7.35 26.27
N ASN A 417 16.12 -8.46 26.02
CA ASN A 417 16.71 -9.75 25.71
C ASN A 417 16.73 -9.98 24.20
N ARG A 418 17.47 -10.99 23.77
CA ARG A 418 17.40 -11.46 22.39
C ARG A 418 16.02 -12.12 22.16
N PRO A 419 15.26 -11.75 21.10
CA PRO A 419 14.00 -12.40 20.79
C PRO A 419 14.12 -13.92 20.76
N PRO A 420 13.10 -14.67 21.21
CA PRO A 420 13.08 -16.12 21.10
C PRO A 420 13.33 -16.58 19.67
N LYS A 421 13.96 -17.75 19.51
CA LYS A 421 14.29 -18.30 18.18
C LYS A 421 13.02 -18.37 17.32
N ASN A 422 13.13 -17.92 16.08
CA ASN A 422 12.05 -17.83 15.08
C ASN A 422 10.92 -16.82 15.41
N CYS A 423 11.04 -16.02 16.48
CA CYS A 423 10.07 -14.96 16.78
C CYS A 423 10.31 -13.75 15.88
N LYS A 424 9.34 -13.39 15.04
CA LYS A 424 9.41 -12.22 14.15
C LYS A 424 8.96 -10.93 14.86
N GLU A 425 7.86 -11.03 15.60
CA GLU A 425 7.20 -9.92 16.29
C GLU A 425 6.32 -10.45 17.42
N ALA A 426 5.91 -9.58 18.33
CA ALA A 426 4.96 -9.89 19.39
C ALA A 426 3.85 -8.83 19.46
N PHE A 427 2.67 -9.23 19.92
CA PHE A 427 1.56 -8.32 20.20
C PHE A 427 1.19 -8.35 21.69
N THR A 428 0.89 -7.16 22.23
CA THR A 428 0.39 -7.03 23.62
C THR A 428 -1.12 -7.17 23.69
N ALA A 429 -1.68 -7.35 24.89
CA ALA A 429 -3.14 -7.39 25.08
C ALA A 429 -3.83 -6.08 24.63
N GLU A 430 -3.11 -4.96 24.69
CA GLU A 430 -3.54 -3.64 24.21
C GLU A 430 -3.46 -3.51 22.67
N GLY A 431 -2.93 -4.53 21.99
CA GLY A 431 -2.73 -4.56 20.53
C GLY A 431 -1.43 -3.91 20.07
N ASP A 432 -0.54 -3.52 20.98
CA ASP A 432 0.74 -2.90 20.62
C ASP A 432 1.63 -3.92 19.92
N GLN A 433 2.34 -3.47 18.89
CA GLN A 433 3.19 -4.31 18.06
C GLN A 433 4.66 -4.09 18.43
N VAL A 434 5.33 -5.18 18.81
CA VAL A 434 6.69 -5.18 19.34
C VAL A 434 7.62 -5.97 18.45
N PHE A 435 8.66 -5.31 17.96
CA PHE A 435 9.77 -5.89 17.22
C PHE A 435 11.06 -5.79 18.04
N GLU A 436 12.12 -6.49 17.60
CA GLU A 436 13.45 -6.47 18.23
C GLU A 436 14.00 -5.06 18.51
N ARG A 437 13.72 -4.10 17.62
CA ARG A 437 14.24 -2.72 17.73
C ARG A 437 13.17 -1.63 17.69
N ARG A 438 11.89 -1.99 17.59
CA ARG A 438 10.79 -1.04 17.35
C ARG A 438 9.57 -1.41 18.18
N TYR A 439 8.86 -0.40 18.65
CA TYR A 439 7.63 -0.54 19.42
C TYR A 439 6.58 0.40 18.80
N TYR A 440 5.43 -0.13 18.42
CA TYR A 440 4.33 0.65 17.87
C TYR A 440 3.09 0.48 18.75
N SER A 441 2.58 1.59 19.27
CA SER A 441 1.32 1.58 19.98
C SER A 441 0.15 1.34 19.03
N SER A 442 -0.85 0.61 19.52
CA SER A 442 -2.06 0.28 18.78
C SER A 442 -2.96 1.50 18.59
N ASN A 443 -3.49 1.65 17.37
CA ASN A 443 -4.62 2.55 17.12
C ASN A 443 -5.97 1.84 17.36
N PHE A 444 -5.96 0.53 17.64
CA PHE A 444 -7.15 -0.24 17.97
C PHE A 444 -7.37 -0.20 19.48
N VAL A 445 -8.46 0.43 19.90
CA VAL A 445 -8.81 0.56 21.31
C VAL A 445 -9.59 -0.68 21.81
N ARG A 446 -10.21 -1.44 20.91
CA ARG A 446 -11.03 -2.62 21.23
C ARG A 446 -11.13 -3.62 20.07
N PRO A 447 -11.32 -4.92 20.36
CA PRO A 447 -11.55 -5.92 19.33
C PRO A 447 -12.94 -5.76 18.69
N LYS A 448 -13.02 -5.95 17.37
CA LYS A 448 -14.18 -5.68 16.52
C LYS A 448 -14.82 -6.93 15.93
N PHE A 449 -14.05 -7.99 15.70
CA PHE A 449 -14.49 -9.16 14.93
C PHE A 449 -14.72 -10.39 15.80
N LEU A 450 -13.74 -10.71 16.65
CA LEU A 450 -13.61 -11.94 17.42
C LEU A 450 -14.11 -11.80 18.87
N SER A 451 -14.36 -10.58 19.36
CA SER A 451 -14.90 -10.34 20.72
C SER A 451 -16.35 -10.78 20.85
N GLN A 452 -16.73 -11.51 21.90
CA GLN A 452 -18.12 -11.90 22.14
C GLN A 452 -18.94 -10.81 22.86
N ASP A 453 -18.29 -9.93 23.63
CA ASP A 453 -18.96 -8.90 24.42
C ASP A 453 -19.14 -7.59 23.64
N VAL A 454 -20.30 -7.46 22.98
CA VAL A 454 -20.77 -6.22 22.35
C VAL A 454 -21.80 -5.48 23.21
N GLU A 455 -22.18 -6.02 24.37
CA GLU A 455 -23.28 -5.49 25.17
C GLU A 455 -22.89 -4.18 25.87
N ALA A 456 -21.68 -4.14 26.44
CA ALA A 456 -21.15 -2.94 27.06
C ALA A 456 -20.99 -1.80 26.04
N GLU A 457 -20.57 -2.11 24.80
CA GLU A 457 -20.43 -1.12 23.72
C GLU A 457 -21.78 -0.58 23.25
N ILE A 458 -22.78 -1.46 23.10
CA ILE A 458 -24.15 -1.07 22.78
C ILE A 458 -24.69 -0.13 23.86
N SER A 459 -24.55 -0.48 25.14
CA SER A 459 -25.01 0.35 26.26
C SER A 459 -24.33 1.73 26.29
N HIS A 460 -23.02 1.78 26.03
CA HIS A 460 -22.27 3.02 25.97
C HIS A 460 -22.73 3.92 24.81
N LEU A 461 -22.84 3.36 23.60
CA LEU A 461 -23.31 4.10 22.42
C LEU A 461 -24.76 4.56 22.56
N ASP A 462 -25.64 3.74 23.15
CA ASP A 462 -27.02 4.14 23.45
C ASP A 462 -27.04 5.39 24.36
N LYS A 463 -26.23 5.42 25.43
CA LYS A 463 -26.09 6.62 26.30
C LYS A 463 -25.53 7.84 25.58
N GLU A 464 -24.51 7.67 24.73
CA GLU A 464 -23.98 8.78 23.93
C GLU A 464 -25.01 9.34 22.95
N ILE A 465 -25.80 8.47 22.32
CA ILE A 465 -26.89 8.84 21.42
C ILE A 465 -27.97 9.61 22.16
N GLU A 466 -28.35 9.18 23.37
CA GLU A 466 -29.29 9.91 24.23
C GLU A 466 -28.78 11.31 24.58
N ASN A 467 -27.51 11.42 24.98
CA ASN A 467 -26.89 12.71 25.29
C ASN A 467 -26.89 13.65 24.07
N LYS A 468 -26.53 13.16 22.88
CA LYS A 468 -26.57 13.98 21.66
C LYS A 468 -27.98 14.34 21.23
N ARG A 469 -28.98 13.45 21.42
CA ARG A 469 -30.39 13.77 21.18
C ARG A 469 -30.87 14.89 22.10
N ALA A 470 -30.50 14.84 23.38
CA ALA A 470 -30.81 15.90 24.33
C ALA A 470 -30.18 17.23 23.91
N GLN A 471 -28.89 17.23 23.54
CA GLN A 471 -28.20 18.41 23.01
C GLN A 471 -28.91 18.98 21.77
N LEU A 472 -29.32 18.13 20.83
CA LEU A 472 -29.99 18.54 19.61
C LEU A 472 -31.37 19.16 19.89
N THR A 473 -32.09 18.62 20.87
CA THR A 473 -33.39 19.16 21.34
C THR A 473 -33.22 20.55 21.92
N VAL A 474 -32.20 20.76 22.76
CA VAL A 474 -31.88 22.08 23.33
C VAL A 474 -31.51 23.08 22.22
N SER A 475 -30.67 22.69 21.27
CA SER A 475 -30.31 23.53 20.12
C SER A 475 -31.52 23.88 19.25
N GLN A 476 -32.46 22.94 19.05
CA GLN A 476 -33.71 23.20 18.33
C GLN A 476 -34.60 24.22 19.06
N GLN A 477 -34.74 24.09 20.38
CA GLN A 477 -35.49 25.05 21.20
C GLN A 477 -34.88 26.45 21.12
N HIS A 478 -33.54 26.56 21.19
CA HIS A 478 -32.85 27.84 21.02
C HIS A 478 -33.06 28.45 19.62
N LEU A 479 -32.99 27.66 18.56
CA LEU A 479 -33.29 28.14 17.20
C LEU A 479 -34.72 28.66 17.09
N HIS A 480 -35.69 27.95 17.66
CA HIS A 480 -37.09 28.39 17.66
C HIS A 480 -37.28 29.71 18.44
N SER A 481 -36.58 29.89 19.56
CA SER A 481 -36.58 31.15 20.31
C SER A 481 -36.06 32.31 19.45
N ILE A 482 -34.93 32.13 18.77
CA ILE A 482 -34.33 33.17 17.91
C ILE A 482 -35.22 33.48 16.70
N GLU A 483 -35.87 32.48 16.11
CA GLU A 483 -36.84 32.70 15.03
C GLU A 483 -38.03 33.54 15.48
N ASN A 484 -38.53 33.30 16.70
CA ASN A 484 -39.57 34.11 17.31
C ASN A 484 -39.09 35.55 17.58
N GLU A 485 -37.86 35.74 18.08
CA GLU A 485 -37.24 37.07 18.25
C GLU A 485 -37.10 37.82 16.92
N ILE A 486 -36.66 37.14 15.85
CA ILE A 486 -36.57 37.73 14.51
C ILE A 486 -37.96 38.16 14.02
N ARG A 487 -39.00 37.34 14.24
CA ARG A 487 -40.38 37.68 13.86
C ARG A 487 -40.86 38.92 14.61
N GLN A 488 -40.73 38.94 15.93
CA GLN A 488 -41.12 40.09 16.76
C GLN A 488 -40.40 41.37 16.36
N ASN A 489 -39.09 41.30 16.10
CA ASN A 489 -38.32 42.47 15.68
C ASN A 489 -38.71 42.95 14.27
N LYS A 490 -39.08 42.04 13.35
CA LYS A 490 -39.62 42.40 12.02
C LYS A 490 -40.99 43.09 12.12
N ASP A 491 -41.86 42.61 13.01
CA ASP A 491 -43.18 43.19 13.21
C ASP A 491 -43.04 44.64 13.75
N ARG A 492 -42.20 44.83 14.78
CA ARG A 492 -41.87 46.16 15.31
C ARG A 492 -41.23 47.07 14.26
N LEU A 493 -40.28 46.56 13.49
CA LEU A 493 -39.66 47.32 12.40
C LEU A 493 -40.71 47.82 11.39
N SER A 494 -41.66 46.95 11.01
CA SER A 494 -42.73 47.30 10.07
C SER A 494 -43.67 48.36 10.64
N GLU A 495 -43.99 48.28 11.93
CA GLU A 495 -44.79 49.26 12.65
C GLU A 495 -44.12 50.65 12.66
N HIS A 496 -42.83 50.70 13.05
CA HIS A 496 -42.07 51.95 13.09
C HIS A 496 -41.84 52.54 11.69
N GLN A 497 -41.62 51.71 10.66
CA GLN A 497 -41.55 52.18 9.27
C GLN A 497 -42.87 52.77 8.78
N ARG A 498 -44.02 52.20 9.20
CA ARG A 498 -45.33 52.76 8.90
C ARG A 498 -45.54 54.10 9.61
N HIS A 499 -45.14 54.21 10.87
CA HIS A 499 -45.22 55.46 11.65
C HIS A 499 -44.33 56.55 11.05
N GLN A 500 -43.11 56.20 10.63
CA GLN A 500 -42.20 57.11 9.92
C GLN A 500 -42.84 57.68 8.64
N LYS A 501 -43.48 56.83 7.82
CA LYS A 501 -44.21 57.29 6.62
C LYS A 501 -45.38 58.21 6.97
N GLN A 502 -46.12 57.93 8.04
CA GLN A 502 -47.21 58.79 8.50
C GLN A 502 -46.70 60.15 8.97
N LEU A 503 -45.57 60.18 9.70
CA LEU A 503 -44.92 61.41 10.12
C LEU A 503 -44.44 62.22 8.92
N GLN A 504 -43.83 61.60 7.90
CA GLN A 504 -43.45 62.27 6.66
C GLN A 504 -44.64 62.93 5.95
N VAL A 505 -45.78 62.24 5.87
CA VAL A 505 -47.01 62.82 5.31
C VAL A 505 -47.49 64.01 6.13
N LYS A 506 -47.48 63.92 7.47
CA LYS A 506 -47.84 65.04 8.37
C LYS A 506 -46.90 66.23 8.19
N ILE A 507 -45.59 66.00 8.16
CA ILE A 507 -44.57 67.04 7.94
C ILE A 507 -44.81 67.74 6.60
N THR A 508 -45.02 66.99 5.51
CA THR A 508 -45.29 67.58 4.19
C THR A 508 -46.60 68.38 4.17
N ARG A 509 -47.66 67.88 4.83
CA ARG A 509 -48.94 68.57 4.93
C ARG A 509 -48.82 69.88 5.73
N THR A 510 -48.18 69.84 6.89
CA THR A 510 -47.97 71.04 7.73
C THR A 510 -47.07 72.05 7.03
N LYS A 511 -46.05 71.61 6.28
CA LYS A 511 -45.24 72.49 5.42
C LYS A 511 -46.08 73.21 4.36
N ALA A 512 -46.98 72.48 3.70
CA ALA A 512 -47.90 73.06 2.72
C ALA A 512 -48.85 74.07 3.36
N GLU A 513 -49.43 73.75 4.52
CA GLU A 513 -50.34 74.65 5.24
C GLU A 513 -49.65 75.92 5.77
N ILE A 514 -48.39 75.82 6.19
CA ILE A 514 -47.56 77.00 6.51
C ILE A 514 -47.34 77.85 5.25
N ALA A 515 -46.98 77.24 4.12
CA ALA A 515 -46.78 77.96 2.87
C ALA A 515 -48.06 78.66 2.39
N ASP A 516 -49.22 77.99 2.46
CA ASP A 516 -50.52 78.55 2.10
C ASP A 516 -50.90 79.73 3.03
N LEU A 517 -50.64 79.61 4.33
CA LEU A 517 -50.86 80.68 5.31
C LEU A 517 -49.82 81.78 5.25
N GLU A 518 -48.64 81.57 4.68
CA GLU A 518 -47.63 82.61 4.42
C GLU A 518 -47.97 83.38 3.13
N ASN A 519 -48.57 82.71 2.13
CA ASN A 519 -48.87 83.27 0.80
C ASN A 519 -50.20 84.05 0.65
N MET A 520 -51.06 84.16 1.67
CA MET A 520 -52.24 85.06 1.57
C MET A 520 -51.82 86.52 1.78
N GLU A 521 -51.79 87.39 0.78
CA GLU A 521 -51.25 88.74 1.00
C GLU A 521 -52.16 89.68 1.79
N GLU A 522 -51.52 90.39 2.73
CA GLU A 522 -51.87 91.74 3.18
C GLU A 522 -52.01 92.66 1.97
N HIS A 523 -53.11 93.39 1.86
CA HIS A 523 -53.19 94.49 0.91
C HIS A 523 -53.02 95.80 1.66
N GLN A 524 -51.76 96.21 1.79
CA GLN A 524 -51.44 97.63 1.85
C GLN A 524 -51.72 98.25 0.48
N SER A 525 -52.23 99.46 0.51
CA SER A 525 -52.44 100.32 -0.64
C SER A 525 -51.15 100.48 -1.44
N THR A 526 -51.18 100.16 -2.72
CA THR A 526 -50.29 100.81 -3.69
C THR A 526 -50.99 100.92 -5.04
N ASP A 527 -50.72 102.07 -5.66
CA ASP A 527 -51.24 102.50 -6.95
C ASP A 527 -51.25 101.40 -8.00
N ILE A 528 -52.25 101.47 -8.88
CA ILE A 528 -52.40 100.64 -10.09
C ILE A 528 -51.12 100.65 -10.96
N HIS A 529 -50.28 101.68 -10.84
CA HIS A 529 -48.94 101.74 -11.44
C HIS A 529 -47.94 100.72 -10.88
N VAL A 530 -47.99 100.39 -9.58
CA VAL A 530 -47.10 99.40 -8.95
C VAL A 530 -47.41 97.99 -9.46
N PHE A 531 -48.69 97.65 -9.66
CA PHE A 531 -49.07 96.35 -10.22
C PHE A 531 -48.78 96.21 -11.71
N GLN A 532 -48.75 97.33 -12.47
CA GLN A 532 -48.28 97.33 -13.86
C GLN A 532 -46.77 97.15 -13.94
N ASP A 533 -46.02 97.88 -13.11
CA ASP A 533 -44.55 97.74 -13.00
C ASP A 533 -44.17 96.33 -12.50
N GLU A 534 -44.91 95.77 -11.55
CA GLU A 534 -44.69 94.41 -11.01
C GLU A 534 -45.09 93.32 -12.01
N ALA A 535 -46.13 93.53 -12.82
CA ALA A 535 -46.46 92.63 -13.92
C ALA A 535 -45.40 92.65 -15.04
N GLU A 536 -44.80 93.81 -15.32
CA GLU A 536 -43.71 93.94 -16.29
C GLU A 536 -42.39 93.38 -15.74
N GLU A 537 -42.08 93.59 -14.46
CA GLU A 537 -40.97 92.98 -13.75
C GLU A 537 -41.11 91.45 -13.68
N ASN A 538 -42.31 90.93 -13.38
CA ASN A 538 -42.60 89.50 -13.35
C ASN A 538 -42.46 88.88 -14.75
N LYS A 539 -42.89 89.59 -15.80
CA LYS A 539 -42.65 89.17 -17.19
C LYS A 539 -41.15 89.10 -17.51
N GLY A 540 -40.36 90.08 -17.06
CA GLY A 540 -38.90 90.06 -17.17
C GLY A 540 -38.26 88.88 -16.43
N LYS A 541 -38.71 88.59 -15.20
CA LYS A 541 -38.26 87.43 -14.40
C LYS A 541 -38.63 86.10 -15.08
N MET A 542 -39.83 85.98 -15.65
CA MET A 542 -40.25 84.80 -16.42
C MET A 542 -39.36 84.57 -17.64
N GLU A 543 -39.00 85.62 -18.38
CA GLU A 543 -38.09 85.54 -19.53
C GLU A 543 -36.70 85.05 -19.09
N CYS A 544 -36.19 85.59 -17.98
CA CYS A 544 -34.91 85.19 -17.38
C CYS A 544 -34.91 83.72 -16.94
N VAL A 545 -35.92 83.29 -16.18
CA VAL A 545 -36.07 81.89 -15.73
C VAL A 545 -36.27 80.93 -16.92
N LYS A 546 -36.93 81.36 -18.00
CA LYS A 546 -37.03 80.58 -19.25
C LYS A 546 -35.67 80.39 -19.92
N GLN A 547 -34.85 81.44 -20.00
CA GLN A 547 -33.50 81.37 -20.55
C GLN A 547 -32.60 80.46 -19.71
N ASP A 548 -32.66 80.59 -18.37
CA ASP A 548 -31.94 79.72 -17.44
C ASP A 548 -32.40 78.27 -17.56
N MET A 549 -33.71 78.00 -17.65
CA MET A 549 -34.24 76.65 -17.84
C MET A 549 -33.77 76.04 -19.17
N GLN A 550 -33.72 76.80 -20.26
CA GLN A 550 -33.16 76.34 -21.53
C GLN A 550 -31.67 76.01 -21.41
N LEU A 551 -30.88 76.83 -20.71
CA LEU A 551 -29.47 76.58 -20.45
C LEU A 551 -29.26 75.30 -19.62
N GLN A 552 -30.04 75.12 -18.55
CA GLN A 552 -29.99 73.91 -17.72
C GLN A 552 -30.46 72.66 -18.49
N SER A 553 -31.42 72.79 -19.39
CA SER A 553 -31.87 71.69 -20.27
C SER A 553 -30.75 71.21 -21.19
N ARG A 554 -30.01 72.13 -21.83
CA ARG A 554 -28.86 71.78 -22.69
C ARG A 554 -27.75 71.11 -21.89
N LYS A 555 -27.41 71.66 -20.71
CA LYS A 555 -26.43 71.05 -19.79
C LYS A 555 -26.85 69.65 -19.34
N LEU A 556 -28.13 69.44 -19.04
CA LEU A 556 -28.67 68.13 -18.65
C LEU A 556 -28.53 67.11 -19.77
N GLU A 557 -28.82 67.51 -21.01
CA GLU A 557 -28.69 66.66 -22.19
C GLU A 557 -27.22 66.28 -22.48
N GLU A 558 -26.30 67.24 -22.39
CA GLU A 558 -24.85 66.98 -22.49
C GLU A 558 -24.35 66.01 -21.40
N LEU A 559 -24.78 66.21 -20.14
CA LEU A 559 -24.41 65.33 -19.03
C LEU A 559 -25.00 63.91 -19.19
N LYS A 560 -26.23 63.79 -19.69
CA LYS A 560 -26.86 62.48 -20.00
C LYS A 560 -26.10 61.75 -21.11
N ASN A 561 -25.70 62.44 -22.18
CA ASN A 561 -24.86 61.87 -23.24
C ASN A 561 -23.50 61.42 -22.72
N ASN A 562 -22.86 62.22 -21.86
CA ASN A 562 -21.58 61.89 -21.23
C ASN A 562 -21.66 60.71 -20.26
N LEU A 563 -22.78 60.55 -19.55
CA LEU A 563 -23.06 59.39 -18.70
C LEU A 563 -23.23 58.12 -19.56
N GLN A 564 -24.05 58.19 -20.62
CA GLN A 564 -24.26 57.05 -21.52
C GLN A 564 -22.95 56.57 -22.18
N ALA A 565 -22.09 57.51 -22.60
CA ALA A 565 -20.78 57.17 -23.14
C ALA A 565 -19.86 56.49 -22.11
N ALA A 566 -19.91 56.90 -20.83
CA ALA A 566 -19.14 56.28 -19.76
C ALA A 566 -19.69 54.89 -19.38
N GLU A 567 -21.02 54.73 -19.34
CA GLU A 567 -21.69 53.45 -19.08
C GLU A 567 -21.35 52.42 -20.18
N LYS A 568 -21.32 52.85 -21.46
CA LYS A 568 -20.90 51.98 -22.58
C LYS A 568 -19.45 51.50 -22.44
N LYS A 569 -18.52 52.40 -22.12
CA LYS A 569 -17.10 52.04 -21.89
C LYS A 569 -16.94 51.07 -20.72
N LEU A 570 -17.70 51.25 -19.64
CA LEU A 570 -17.68 50.35 -18.50
C LEU A 570 -18.16 48.94 -18.91
N GLU A 571 -19.20 48.85 -19.74
CA GLU A 571 -19.73 47.58 -20.21
C GLU A 571 -18.73 46.84 -21.12
N GLU A 572 -18.10 47.54 -22.06
CA GLU A 572 -17.04 46.98 -22.92
C GLU A 572 -15.87 46.38 -22.12
N VAL A 573 -15.49 47.01 -20.99
CA VAL A 573 -14.41 46.50 -20.12
C VAL A 573 -14.88 45.29 -19.30
N LYS A 574 -16.14 45.26 -18.85
CA LYS A 574 -16.68 44.08 -18.15
C LYS A 574 -16.78 42.87 -19.08
N GLU A 575 -17.21 43.07 -20.32
CA GLU A 575 -17.26 42.00 -21.33
C GLU A 575 -15.87 41.43 -21.59
N LYS A 576 -14.84 42.28 -21.71
CA LYS A 576 -13.45 41.84 -21.84
C LYS A 576 -12.98 41.03 -20.62
N ILE A 577 -13.31 41.45 -19.40
CA ILE A 577 -12.98 40.69 -18.18
C ILE A 577 -13.66 39.31 -18.23
N HIS A 578 -14.95 39.25 -18.59
CA HIS A 578 -15.68 37.99 -18.69
C HIS A 578 -15.07 37.05 -19.75
N GLN A 579 -14.67 37.57 -20.90
CA GLN A 579 -14.01 36.77 -21.95
C GLN A 579 -12.68 36.17 -21.47
N VAL A 580 -11.88 36.95 -20.74
CA VAL A 580 -10.61 36.49 -20.16
C VAL A 580 -10.85 35.42 -19.08
N GLU A 581 -11.86 35.61 -18.23
CA GLU A 581 -12.25 34.62 -17.21
C GLU A 581 -12.78 33.31 -17.83
N GLU A 582 -13.52 33.39 -18.93
CA GLU A 582 -14.03 32.23 -19.67
C GLU A 582 -12.88 31.41 -20.29
N ILE A 583 -11.85 32.07 -20.84
CA ILE A 583 -10.65 31.43 -21.39
C ILE A 583 -9.79 30.80 -20.28
N ALA A 584 -9.75 31.39 -19.09
CA ALA A 584 -8.97 30.88 -17.96
C ALA A 584 -9.49 29.52 -17.44
N GLY A 585 -10.78 29.23 -17.57
CA GLY A 585 -11.40 27.97 -17.13
C GLY A 585 -10.82 26.72 -17.81
N PRO A 586 -10.86 26.62 -19.15
CA PRO A 586 -10.26 25.54 -19.92
C PRO A 586 -8.75 25.39 -19.68
N ILE A 587 -8.00 26.50 -19.63
CA ILE A 587 -6.55 26.46 -19.40
C ILE A 587 -6.23 25.87 -18.02
N LYS A 588 -7.02 26.18 -16.98
CA LYS A 588 -6.88 25.55 -15.65
C LYS A 588 -7.16 24.04 -15.69
N ALA A 589 -8.15 23.61 -16.47
CA ALA A 589 -8.44 22.18 -16.63
C ALA A 589 -7.30 21.46 -17.38
N GLU A 590 -6.75 22.07 -18.43
CA GLU A 590 -5.58 21.57 -19.16
C GLU A 590 -4.34 21.49 -18.26
N LEU A 591 -4.13 22.48 -17.38
CA LEU A 591 -3.02 22.49 -16.42
C LEU A 591 -3.12 21.31 -15.45
N ASN A 592 -4.29 21.05 -14.88
CA ASN A 592 -4.52 19.91 -13.99
C ASN A 592 -4.28 18.57 -14.71
N GLN A 593 -4.67 18.47 -15.99
CA GLN A 593 -4.43 17.27 -16.79
C GLN A 593 -2.93 17.07 -17.08
N ALA A 594 -2.20 18.14 -17.39
CA ALA A 594 -0.75 18.09 -17.59
C ALA A 594 0.00 17.75 -16.30
N GLU A 595 -0.46 18.25 -15.14
CA GLU A 595 0.08 17.89 -13.82
C GLU A 595 -0.05 16.38 -13.55
N LEU A 596 -1.21 15.80 -13.88
CA LEU A 596 -1.45 14.36 -13.76
C LEU A 596 -0.54 13.54 -14.71
N GLU A 597 -0.29 14.02 -15.93
CA GLU A 597 0.64 13.39 -16.90
C GLU A 597 2.09 13.40 -16.37
N VAL A 598 2.54 14.51 -15.75
CA VAL A 598 3.85 14.62 -15.10
C VAL A 598 3.97 13.62 -13.95
N GLU A 599 2.98 13.59 -13.06
CA GLU A 599 2.96 12.70 -11.89
C GLU A 599 2.98 11.22 -12.31
N ASN A 600 2.18 10.84 -13.31
CA ASN A 600 2.19 9.48 -13.84
C ASN A 600 3.54 9.11 -14.48
N SER A 601 4.14 10.03 -15.24
CA SER A 601 5.46 9.82 -15.86
C SER A 601 6.55 9.65 -14.79
N LYS A 602 6.51 10.44 -13.70
CA LYS A 602 7.42 10.31 -12.56
C LYS A 602 7.28 8.98 -11.83
N ARG A 603 6.05 8.47 -11.66
CA ARG A 603 5.81 7.13 -11.09
C ARG A 603 6.40 6.02 -11.95
N HIS A 604 6.28 6.12 -13.27
CA HIS A 604 6.89 5.17 -14.19
C HIS A 604 8.42 5.21 -14.11
N LEU A 605 9.03 6.40 -14.04
CA LEU A 605 10.46 6.56 -13.83
C LEU A 605 10.91 5.89 -12.52
N GLN A 606 10.27 6.22 -11.40
CA GLN A 606 10.59 5.63 -10.09
C GLN A 606 10.48 4.10 -10.08
N HIS A 607 9.49 3.55 -10.79
CA HIS A 607 9.33 2.10 -10.92
C HIS A 607 10.54 1.46 -11.61
N TYR A 608 10.97 2.00 -12.76
CA TYR A 608 12.10 1.45 -13.50
C TYR A 608 13.45 1.74 -12.84
N GLU A 609 13.63 2.87 -12.16
CA GLU A 609 14.79 3.12 -11.30
C GLU A 609 14.87 2.12 -10.13
N GLY A 610 13.71 1.72 -9.59
CA GLY A 610 13.60 0.64 -8.61
C GLY A 610 14.07 -0.69 -9.19
N LYS A 611 13.58 -1.06 -10.38
CA LYS A 611 13.97 -2.28 -11.10
C LYS A 611 15.45 -2.31 -11.45
N GLN A 612 16.00 -1.18 -11.90
CA GLN A 612 17.42 -1.04 -12.19
C GLN A 612 18.26 -1.23 -10.91
N ARG A 613 17.85 -0.64 -9.79
CA ARG A 613 18.52 -0.87 -8.49
C ARG A 613 18.49 -2.33 -8.05
N GLU A 614 17.35 -3.01 -8.22
CA GLU A 614 17.22 -4.44 -7.95
C GLU A 614 18.17 -5.27 -8.82
N HIS A 615 18.25 -4.95 -10.12
CA HIS A 615 19.14 -5.63 -11.08
C HIS A 615 20.62 -5.44 -10.76
N VAL A 616 21.05 -4.21 -10.45
CA VAL A 616 22.43 -3.91 -10.01
C VAL A 616 22.75 -4.62 -8.69
N ALA A 617 21.82 -4.65 -7.73
CA ALA A 617 22.00 -5.38 -6.48
C ALA A 617 22.11 -6.89 -6.69
N TYR A 618 21.35 -7.44 -7.64
CA TYR A 618 21.45 -8.84 -8.06
C TYR A 618 22.83 -9.14 -8.64
N ILE A 619 23.33 -8.34 -9.59
CA ILE A 619 24.67 -8.49 -10.16
C ILE A 619 25.74 -8.46 -9.05
N ASN A 620 25.69 -7.47 -8.16
CA ASN A 620 26.67 -7.34 -7.06
C ASN A 620 26.65 -8.56 -6.13
N LYS A 621 25.46 -9.07 -5.78
CA LYS A 621 25.34 -10.28 -4.97
C LYS A 621 25.97 -11.51 -5.66
N HIS A 622 25.78 -11.64 -6.96
CA HIS A 622 26.40 -12.73 -7.73
C HIS A 622 27.92 -12.57 -7.87
N LYS A 623 28.43 -11.33 -7.98
CA LYS A 623 29.88 -11.05 -7.90
C LYS A 623 30.46 -11.42 -6.54
N ASP A 624 29.79 -11.06 -5.45
CA ASP A 624 30.24 -11.44 -4.10
C ASP A 624 30.27 -12.96 -3.92
N LEU A 625 29.26 -13.66 -4.45
CA LEU A 625 29.24 -15.13 -4.47
C LEU A 625 30.41 -15.70 -5.28
N LEU A 626 30.75 -15.08 -6.40
CA LEU A 626 31.88 -15.46 -7.25
C LEU A 626 33.21 -15.32 -6.50
N VAL A 627 33.41 -14.20 -5.80
CA VAL A 627 34.58 -13.98 -4.93
C VAL A 627 34.64 -15.04 -3.83
N SER A 628 33.52 -15.37 -3.19
CA SER A 628 33.46 -16.42 -2.17
C SER A 628 33.80 -17.80 -2.74
N LYS A 629 33.29 -18.14 -3.92
CA LYS A 629 33.55 -19.42 -4.60
C LYS A 629 34.98 -19.52 -5.10
N GLY A 630 35.58 -18.41 -5.56
CA GLY A 630 36.99 -18.33 -5.91
C GLY A 630 37.90 -18.66 -4.72
N LYS A 631 37.61 -18.13 -3.52
CA LYS A 631 38.33 -18.48 -2.29
C LYS A 631 38.17 -19.97 -1.94
N GLU A 632 36.96 -20.51 -2.06
CA GLU A 632 36.70 -21.94 -1.82
C GLU A 632 37.49 -22.81 -2.82
N LEU A 633 37.57 -22.40 -4.09
CA LEU A 633 38.37 -23.07 -5.10
C LEU A 633 39.86 -23.08 -4.73
N GLU A 634 40.42 -21.94 -4.33
CA GLU A 634 41.82 -21.85 -3.88
C GLU A 634 42.13 -22.81 -2.72
N GLU A 635 41.25 -22.89 -1.73
CA GLU A 635 41.38 -23.84 -0.62
C GLU A 635 41.36 -25.30 -1.09
N LYS A 636 40.46 -25.64 -2.02
CA LYS A 636 40.33 -27.00 -2.56
C LYS A 636 41.52 -27.35 -3.45
N MET A 637 42.03 -26.39 -4.23
CA MET A 637 43.26 -26.54 -5.00
C MET A 637 44.46 -26.79 -4.07
N ALA A 638 44.57 -26.08 -2.95
CA ALA A 638 45.62 -26.31 -1.97
C ALA A 638 45.55 -27.73 -1.38
N LYS A 639 44.34 -28.21 -1.01
CA LYS A 639 44.12 -29.58 -0.53
C LYS A 639 44.43 -30.63 -1.60
N ALA A 640 44.07 -30.38 -2.87
CA ALA A 640 44.39 -31.28 -3.97
C ALA A 640 45.91 -31.40 -4.17
N ARG A 641 46.65 -30.28 -4.13
CA ARG A 641 48.12 -30.26 -4.21
C ARG A 641 48.81 -31.00 -3.06
N GLN A 642 48.22 -31.00 -1.86
CA GLN A 642 48.73 -31.80 -0.73
C GLN A 642 48.58 -33.32 -0.96
N ILE A 643 47.51 -33.74 -1.64
CA ILE A 643 47.25 -35.15 -1.95
C ILE A 643 48.13 -35.62 -3.12
N PHE A 644 48.21 -34.81 -4.17
CA PHE A 644 49.04 -35.07 -5.34
C PHE A 644 49.43 -33.75 -6.00
N SER A 645 50.74 -33.48 -6.06
CA SER A 645 51.28 -32.18 -6.46
C SER A 645 51.02 -31.81 -7.93
N GLU A 646 50.92 -32.80 -8.81
CA GLU A 646 50.79 -32.60 -10.25
C GLU A 646 49.31 -32.51 -10.66
N ARG A 647 48.97 -31.56 -11.54
CA ARG A 647 47.59 -31.33 -11.98
C ARG A 647 47.15 -32.42 -12.96
N ILE A 648 46.11 -33.16 -12.60
CA ILE A 648 45.53 -34.21 -13.46
C ILE A 648 44.32 -33.65 -14.20
N LYS A 649 44.28 -33.83 -15.53
CA LYS A 649 43.09 -33.53 -16.33
C LYS A 649 42.10 -34.70 -16.21
N VAL A 650 41.04 -34.51 -15.44
CA VAL A 650 40.04 -35.55 -15.18
C VAL A 650 38.78 -35.31 -16.01
N THR A 651 38.43 -36.26 -16.87
CA THR A 651 37.21 -36.21 -17.70
C THR A 651 36.03 -36.94 -17.06
N ARG A 652 36.29 -37.75 -16.03
CA ARG A 652 35.29 -38.53 -15.30
C ARG A 652 34.65 -37.71 -14.18
N THR A 653 33.37 -37.94 -13.91
CA THR A 653 32.64 -37.25 -12.84
C THR A 653 33.04 -37.77 -11.47
N ILE A 654 32.88 -36.92 -10.45
CA ILE A 654 33.14 -37.30 -9.03
C ILE A 654 32.36 -38.57 -8.67
N LYS A 655 31.08 -38.66 -9.06
CA LYS A 655 30.21 -39.82 -8.78
C LYS A 655 30.73 -41.11 -9.40
N SER A 656 31.26 -41.04 -10.62
CA SER A 656 31.84 -42.22 -11.29
C SER A 656 33.11 -42.69 -10.60
N LEU A 657 33.97 -41.76 -10.17
CA LEU A 657 35.22 -42.09 -9.47
C LEU A 657 34.94 -42.64 -8.07
N ASP A 658 33.96 -42.09 -7.36
CA ASP A 658 33.59 -42.53 -6.00
C ASP A 658 33.02 -43.95 -6.02
N ALA A 659 32.15 -44.25 -6.99
CA ALA A 659 31.61 -45.60 -7.18
C ALA A 659 32.71 -46.63 -7.49
N GLU A 660 33.68 -46.29 -8.35
CA GLU A 660 34.82 -47.17 -8.65
C GLU A 660 35.74 -47.36 -7.44
N MET A 661 36.02 -46.28 -6.69
CA MET A 661 36.80 -46.33 -5.47
C MET A 661 36.14 -47.21 -4.40
N ASN A 662 34.82 -47.09 -4.20
CA ASN A 662 34.09 -47.88 -3.21
C ASN A 662 34.10 -49.37 -3.58
N ARG A 663 33.86 -49.71 -4.85
CA ARG A 663 33.98 -51.10 -5.34
C ARG A 663 35.38 -51.68 -5.13
N LEU A 664 36.43 -50.90 -5.39
CA LEU A 664 37.81 -51.33 -5.16
C LEU A 664 38.13 -51.49 -3.67
N ARG A 665 37.61 -50.62 -2.79
CA ARG A 665 37.75 -50.75 -1.33
C ARG A 665 37.10 -52.04 -0.83
N GLU A 666 35.86 -52.32 -1.25
CA GLU A 666 35.15 -53.54 -0.88
C GLU A 666 35.91 -54.78 -1.33
N LYS A 667 36.41 -54.77 -2.57
CA LYS A 667 37.21 -55.87 -3.12
C LYS A 667 38.52 -56.08 -2.35
N ILE A 668 39.26 -55.00 -2.06
CA ILE A 668 40.49 -55.07 -1.25
C ILE A 668 40.19 -55.60 0.15
N ASN A 669 39.15 -55.10 0.81
CA ASN A 669 38.78 -55.54 2.15
C ASN A 669 38.41 -57.03 2.18
N SER A 670 37.60 -57.50 1.22
CA SER A 670 37.26 -58.92 1.10
C SER A 670 38.51 -59.79 0.92
N GLU A 671 39.43 -59.42 0.02
CA GLU A 671 40.67 -60.20 -0.21
C GLU A 671 41.63 -60.14 0.97
N SER A 672 41.64 -59.05 1.74
CA SER A 672 42.51 -58.86 2.90
C SER A 672 42.03 -59.67 4.11
N SER A 673 40.72 -59.70 4.36
CA SER A 673 40.13 -60.41 5.51
C SER A 673 40.29 -61.94 5.42
N HIS A 674 40.42 -62.50 4.22
CA HIS A 674 40.52 -63.95 4.04
C HIS A 674 41.96 -64.51 4.19
N ARG A 675 43.01 -63.68 4.20
CA ARG A 675 44.36 -64.14 3.84
C ARG A 675 45.43 -64.13 4.93
N GLY A 676 45.21 -63.50 6.09
CA GLY A 676 46.18 -63.52 7.20
C GLY A 676 47.46 -62.72 6.93
N ASN A 677 48.52 -62.93 7.72
CA ASN A 677 49.72 -62.09 7.71
C ASN A 677 50.61 -62.35 6.47
N ARG A 678 51.06 -61.27 5.80
CA ARG A 678 51.81 -61.31 4.54
C ARG A 678 53.11 -62.10 4.63
N GLU A 679 53.88 -61.89 5.69
CA GLU A 679 55.19 -62.54 5.87
C GLU A 679 55.04 -64.05 6.08
N GLU A 680 54.00 -64.45 6.80
CA GLU A 680 53.67 -65.85 7.06
C GLU A 680 53.27 -66.58 5.76
N ILE A 681 52.50 -65.94 4.87
CA ILE A 681 52.10 -66.54 3.59
C ILE A 681 53.33 -66.77 2.69
N ILE A 682 54.25 -65.80 2.63
CA ILE A 682 55.48 -65.90 1.84
C ILE A 682 56.33 -67.06 2.37
N GLN A 683 56.51 -67.15 3.70
CA GLN A 683 57.24 -68.26 4.33
C GLN A 683 56.58 -69.61 4.07
N GLN A 684 55.25 -69.72 4.23
CA GLN A 684 54.51 -70.96 3.98
C GLN A 684 54.61 -71.42 2.53
N PHE A 685 54.62 -70.48 1.56
CA PHE A 685 54.82 -70.81 0.15
C PHE A 685 56.22 -71.37 -0.11
N HIS A 686 57.27 -70.70 0.38
CA HIS A 686 58.65 -71.17 0.21
C HIS A 686 58.85 -72.55 0.87
N TYR A 687 58.31 -72.74 2.07
CA TYR A 687 58.35 -74.01 2.79
C TYR A 687 57.63 -75.14 2.03
N ALA A 688 56.41 -74.89 1.52
CA ALA A 688 55.66 -75.89 0.75
C ALA A 688 56.37 -76.25 -0.56
N LYS A 689 56.98 -75.27 -1.24
CA LYS A 689 57.76 -75.48 -2.46
C LYS A 689 58.97 -76.37 -2.20
N GLU A 690 59.75 -76.05 -1.17
CA GLU A 690 60.96 -76.80 -0.81
C GLU A 690 60.61 -78.26 -0.48
N ARG A 691 59.59 -78.51 0.34
CA ARG A 691 59.16 -79.88 0.67
C ARG A 691 58.70 -80.69 -0.53
N TYR A 692 57.98 -80.07 -1.47
CA TYR A 692 57.56 -80.73 -2.70
C TYR A 692 58.75 -81.08 -3.60
N GLU A 693 59.70 -80.15 -3.79
CA GLU A 693 60.89 -80.36 -4.60
C GLU A 693 61.79 -81.47 -4.00
N ASP A 694 61.98 -81.46 -2.68
CA ASP A 694 62.73 -82.48 -1.95
C ASP A 694 62.12 -83.88 -2.08
N ALA A 695 60.80 -83.98 -1.89
CA ALA A 695 60.08 -85.25 -2.03
C ALA A 695 60.12 -85.76 -3.49
N SER A 696 59.96 -84.87 -4.47
CA SER A 696 60.06 -85.19 -5.90
C SER A 696 61.44 -85.74 -6.26
N ASN A 697 62.50 -85.10 -5.76
CA ASN A 697 63.88 -85.52 -6.00
C ASN A 697 64.21 -86.88 -5.36
N LYS A 698 63.77 -87.10 -4.10
CA LYS A 698 63.92 -88.40 -3.42
C LYS A 698 63.20 -89.53 -4.16
N LEU A 699 62.00 -89.28 -4.67
CA LEU A 699 61.23 -90.24 -5.43
C LEU A 699 61.88 -90.56 -6.80
N LYS A 700 62.36 -89.53 -7.51
CA LYS A 700 63.14 -89.71 -8.76
C LYS A 700 64.40 -90.55 -8.54
N ASN A 701 65.13 -90.30 -7.45
CA ASN A 701 66.32 -91.08 -7.11
C ASN A 701 65.98 -92.53 -6.77
N SER A 702 64.87 -92.76 -6.04
CA SER A 702 64.40 -94.12 -5.71
C SER A 702 63.98 -94.91 -6.95
N ARG A 703 63.28 -94.28 -7.90
CA ARG A 703 62.96 -94.89 -9.20
C ARG A 703 64.21 -95.24 -10.00
N ARG A 704 65.20 -94.33 -10.06
CA ARG A 704 66.50 -94.61 -10.71
C ARG A 704 67.24 -95.78 -10.07
N PHE A 705 67.22 -95.85 -8.74
CA PHE A 705 67.84 -96.94 -7.99
C PHE A 705 67.19 -98.29 -8.33
N ILE A 706 65.86 -98.37 -8.35
CA ILE A 706 65.13 -99.59 -8.75
C ILE A 706 65.42 -100.00 -10.18
N ALA A 707 65.39 -99.06 -11.13
CA ALA A 707 65.67 -99.37 -12.53
C ALA A 707 67.07 -99.99 -12.71
N LYS A 708 68.05 -99.48 -11.97
CA LYS A 708 69.42 -100.00 -11.98
C LYS A 708 69.56 -101.34 -11.25
N LEU A 709 68.81 -101.53 -10.16
CA LEU A 709 68.72 -102.81 -9.47
C LEU A 709 68.16 -103.90 -10.41
N ASP A 710 67.15 -103.56 -11.21
CA ASP A 710 66.52 -104.49 -12.17
C ASP A 710 67.43 -104.89 -13.32
N GLU A 711 68.18 -103.93 -13.86
CA GLU A 711 69.21 -104.19 -14.88
C GLU A 711 70.25 -105.19 -14.35
N VAL A 712 70.84 -104.90 -13.19
CA VAL A 712 71.86 -105.76 -12.55
C VAL A 712 71.30 -107.14 -12.19
N MET A 713 70.07 -107.21 -11.68
CA MET A 713 69.44 -108.48 -11.31
C MET A 713 69.13 -109.35 -12.52
N THR A 714 68.73 -108.74 -13.65
CA THR A 714 68.45 -109.46 -14.90
C THR A 714 69.72 -110.07 -15.48
N GLU A 715 70.83 -109.33 -15.49
CA GLU A 715 72.13 -109.86 -15.90
C GLU A 715 72.60 -111.01 -14.99
N ARG A 716 72.52 -110.83 -13.68
CA ARG A 716 72.95 -111.83 -12.69
C ARG A 716 72.11 -113.11 -12.74
N LEU A 717 70.79 -113.00 -12.92
CA LEU A 717 69.91 -114.17 -13.14
C LEU A 717 70.25 -114.91 -14.44
N LYS A 718 70.67 -114.20 -15.49
CA LYS A 718 71.09 -114.80 -16.76
C LYS A 718 72.37 -115.62 -16.58
N VAL A 719 73.35 -115.10 -15.85
CA VAL A 719 74.60 -115.80 -15.49
C VAL A 719 74.32 -117.00 -14.57
N TYR A 720 73.47 -116.85 -13.55
CA TYR A 720 73.09 -117.94 -12.65
C TYR A 720 72.40 -119.10 -13.39
N ARG A 721 71.53 -118.81 -14.36
CA ARG A 721 70.90 -119.83 -15.22
C ARG A 721 71.87 -120.53 -16.15
N GLN A 722 72.95 -119.85 -16.58
CA GLN A 722 74.01 -120.47 -17.38
C GLN A 722 74.86 -121.43 -16.54
N PHE A 723 75.05 -121.16 -15.24
CA PHE A 723 75.78 -122.04 -14.30
C PHE A 723 74.98 -123.27 -13.84
N LEU A 724 73.66 -123.29 -14.02
CA LEU A 724 72.77 -124.40 -13.65
C LEU A 724 72.57 -125.43 -14.77
N ARG A 725 73.12 -125.17 -15.98
CA ARG A 725 73.26 -126.15 -17.07
C ARG A 725 74.64 -126.79 -16.99
#